data_AF-K5VRL0-F1
#
_entry.id   AF-K5VRL0-F1
#
_cell.length_a   1.000
_cell.length_b   1.000
_cell.length_c   1.000
_cell.angle_alpha   90.00
_cell.angle_beta   90.00
_cell.angle_gamma   90.00
#
_symmetry.space_group_name_H-M   'P 1'
#
loop_
_entity.id
_entity.type
_entity.pdbx_description
1 polymer ?
#
loop_
_entity_poly.entity_id
_entity_poly.type
_entity_poly.pdbx_seq_one_letter_code
_entity_poly.pdbx_strand_id
1 'polypeptide(L)'
;MRDPKLRRLLTPPPGGHITLQRAPNIQDTAAITATQSETAAKPSPQKKRRFLVSIRSRPLSKPRVPSNQAKSSEIVEGLAGTSPDSDRDVIHEEDCNAGFGMDLVTVGDVTESIQFSVDDLQLVLDQSNTIDTYELFAEAVMTEAIPFFQLASELYVVTGWDSRTGRRTQYWYHVQMDRSVTGAVFPVCYCPSAREKDTCVHERYLTEEGPSNSWTTEGPIEPVILFWRDVAEDGWMNLFSVCIEGPSSIAKNRVVVTYVGDDTGFGSWKCSRDGMNGCGHITKCQVYLGQLLTANNGANNYSITMTEQPRARPLVKGNQHCISHLPIMVSDWARLPSDQTLYDEASPVEMVPDLLTLTHAAQCSCGQPFQQELDVFDKPCTVYTLLRPISTRIQLQKCPVCQTIRYSSKAIGPDCRELGIFNYNNALLFSHDLLDEYTSAFTSSETPFKESIFRKVWFGFVDLLDFSNDMVCPQCGPSPETVIWDGITLAYSKKQILNTIYPPTSKHRDAIVRERRYPKNQAFIEDKSLRKLLSSTMGEPIALHNILSKNKNVTIDVKVIDAMIKKLHQVEEAIQLTGEKCGGLQNLLVSYYGPARLKSKGEPAVEARKFFAQISTNESCTQVINRPALKALQSFLETPSDKTLPRLASIPCLYHLAVHEWTEHKQLSSELLAAFEWIRKRVEDALRTSISDDSSLQIHPGLAVDNGWKRSGCKYSLPQIRHRPQYPNMPSDISKEPNERGGLCNKFYSTYGERKLTGGIMAAWCTHSVCYGFHFIPESEGRNDVFSALITRWPKAPKYVIYDFACQLAPYCRAREPEFFADTTFLIDDFHALGHTRCSTAFFLRTYAQTQPVLGRINSSAAECGNGGLSKIRKSLRYMGQDRAISYTSVFISIWNRLKILRM
;
A
#
# COMPACT_ATOMS: atom_id res chain seq x y z
N MET A 1 -7.64 -1.28 -21.73
CA MET A 1 -8.58 -0.65 -22.69
C MET A 1 -7.95 -0.71 -24.07
N ARG A 2 -8.70 -1.10 -25.12
CA ARG A 2 -8.22 -1.30 -26.50
C ARG A 2 -8.86 -0.26 -27.43
N ASP A 3 -8.16 0.83 -27.74
CA ASP A 3 -8.45 1.67 -28.92
C ASP A 3 -7.12 2.19 -29.52
N PRO A 4 -6.71 1.74 -30.72
CA PRO A 4 -5.46 2.11 -31.37
C PRO A 4 -5.39 3.56 -31.89
N LYS A 5 -6.49 4.32 -31.91
CA LYS A 5 -6.53 5.64 -32.56
C LYS A 5 -6.00 6.80 -31.69
N LEU A 6 -5.77 6.58 -30.39
CA LEU A 6 -5.20 7.60 -29.50
C LEU A 6 -3.65 7.65 -29.47
N ARG A 7 -2.96 6.74 -30.16
CA ARG A 7 -1.48 6.67 -30.17
C ARG A 7 -0.79 7.65 -31.14
N ARG A 8 -1.53 8.36 -32.01
CA ARG A 8 -0.96 9.22 -33.06
C ARG A 8 -0.84 10.72 -32.74
N LEU A 9 -1.17 11.14 -31.51
CA LEU A 9 -1.16 12.56 -31.13
C LEU A 9 -0.02 12.97 -30.17
N LEU A 10 0.94 12.07 -29.85
CA LEU A 10 1.96 12.33 -28.82
C LEU A 10 3.39 11.87 -29.20
N THR A 11 3.75 11.85 -30.47
CA THR A 11 5.14 11.58 -30.89
C THR A 11 5.55 12.50 -32.04
N PRO A 12 6.56 13.38 -31.87
CA PRO A 12 7.20 14.01 -33.01
C PRO A 12 8.10 12.99 -33.73
N PRO A 13 8.32 13.11 -35.05
CA PRO A 13 9.18 12.19 -35.79
C PRO A 13 10.67 12.43 -35.45
N PRO A 14 11.54 11.43 -35.60
CA PRO A 14 12.97 11.57 -35.31
C PRO A 14 13.63 12.45 -36.39
N GLY A 15 14.37 13.49 -35.96
CA GLY A 15 15.27 14.27 -36.84
C GLY A 15 15.03 15.77 -36.98
N GLY A 16 14.09 16.38 -36.25
CA GLY A 16 13.86 17.83 -36.31
C GLY A 16 14.67 18.63 -35.29
N HIS A 17 15.66 19.41 -35.72
CA HIS A 17 16.25 20.47 -34.89
C HIS A 17 15.22 21.57 -34.63
N ILE A 18 14.95 21.89 -33.36
CA ILE A 18 14.14 23.06 -32.97
C ILE A 18 15.08 24.13 -32.42
N THR A 19 15.26 25.20 -33.19
CA THR A 19 15.88 26.45 -32.73
C THR A 19 14.81 27.29 -32.02
N LEU A 20 14.95 27.51 -30.71
CA LEU A 20 14.03 28.37 -29.95
C LEU A 20 14.43 29.84 -30.10
N GLN A 21 13.66 30.60 -30.88
CA GLN A 21 13.71 32.07 -30.82
C GLN A 21 13.05 32.57 -29.53
N ARG A 22 13.80 33.39 -28.79
CA ARG A 22 13.39 34.04 -27.55
C ARG A 22 12.45 35.20 -27.85
N ALA A 23 11.26 35.24 -27.25
CA ALA A 23 10.39 36.43 -27.28
C ALA A 23 10.94 37.52 -26.32
N PRO A 24 10.79 38.82 -26.64
CA PRO A 24 11.48 39.89 -25.94
C PRO A 24 10.81 40.27 -24.61
N ASN A 25 11.64 40.62 -23.63
CA ASN A 25 11.28 41.23 -22.34
C ASN A 25 10.69 42.63 -22.54
N ILE A 26 9.64 42.97 -21.78
CA ILE A 26 9.33 44.36 -21.44
C ILE A 26 8.98 44.44 -19.95
N GLN A 27 9.78 45.23 -19.23
CA GLN A 27 9.60 45.69 -17.86
C GLN A 27 8.75 46.98 -17.80
N ASP A 28 8.28 47.26 -16.58
CA ASP A 28 7.45 48.36 -16.07
C ASP A 28 7.61 49.76 -16.70
N THR A 29 6.50 50.52 -16.74
CA THR A 29 6.44 51.96 -16.38
C THR A 29 4.99 52.45 -16.22
N ALA A 30 4.83 53.52 -15.44
CA ALA A 30 3.60 54.00 -14.83
C ALA A 30 2.89 55.17 -15.57
N ALA A 31 1.60 55.37 -15.20
CA ALA A 31 0.89 56.63 -14.97
C ALA A 31 0.19 57.43 -16.13
N ILE A 32 -1.12 57.71 -15.90
CA ILE A 32 -1.98 58.85 -16.35
C ILE A 32 -2.43 58.80 -17.85
N THR A 33 -3.69 58.90 -18.31
CA THR A 33 -4.85 59.79 -18.02
C THR A 33 -6.13 59.22 -18.68
N ALA A 34 -7.30 59.66 -18.23
CA ALA A 34 -8.62 59.31 -18.78
C ALA A 34 -8.97 60.00 -20.11
N THR A 35 -9.72 59.31 -20.99
CA THR A 35 -10.78 59.89 -21.84
C THR A 35 -11.74 58.81 -22.34
N GLN A 36 -13.04 59.15 -22.34
CA GLN A 36 -14.19 58.34 -22.76
C GLN A 36 -14.27 58.19 -24.29
N SER A 37 -14.78 57.05 -24.79
CA SER A 37 -15.85 57.03 -25.81
C SER A 37 -16.43 55.62 -25.97
N GLU A 38 -17.76 55.55 -25.95
CA GLU A 38 -18.59 54.38 -26.22
C GLU A 38 -18.44 53.85 -27.65
N THR A 39 -18.57 52.53 -27.84
CA THR A 39 -19.42 51.93 -28.89
C THR A 39 -19.60 50.44 -28.62
N ALA A 40 -20.84 49.98 -28.68
CA ALA A 40 -21.27 48.62 -28.39
C ALA A 40 -21.33 47.74 -29.65
N ALA A 41 -20.88 46.48 -29.56
CA ALA A 41 -21.38 45.37 -30.41
C ALA A 41 -21.18 43.99 -29.73
N LYS A 42 -22.21 43.15 -29.87
CA LYS A 42 -22.57 41.90 -29.16
C LYS A 42 -21.60 40.70 -29.27
N PRO A 43 -21.59 39.76 -28.30
CA PRO A 43 -20.98 38.43 -28.44
C PRO A 43 -22.01 37.35 -28.85
N SER A 44 -21.57 36.39 -29.68
CA SER A 44 -22.34 35.19 -30.10
C SER A 44 -21.72 33.91 -29.50
N PRO A 45 -22.46 32.78 -29.46
CA PRO A 45 -22.56 31.94 -28.26
C PRO A 45 -21.66 30.69 -28.20
N GLN A 46 -21.32 30.33 -26.95
CA GLN A 46 -20.64 29.12 -26.52
C GLN A 46 -21.42 27.83 -26.85
N LYS A 47 -20.76 26.86 -27.49
CA LYS A 47 -21.27 25.49 -27.69
C LYS A 47 -21.11 24.66 -26.41
N LYS A 48 -22.23 24.39 -25.74
CA LYS A 48 -22.41 23.31 -24.75
C LYS A 48 -22.28 21.94 -25.43
N ARG A 49 -21.39 21.06 -24.95
CA ARG A 49 -21.44 19.61 -25.25
C ARG A 49 -22.21 18.88 -24.16
N ARG A 50 -23.32 18.25 -24.56
CA ARG A 50 -24.14 17.32 -23.77
C ARG A 50 -23.42 15.97 -23.65
N PHE A 51 -23.38 15.39 -22.46
CA PHE A 51 -23.13 13.95 -22.27
C PHE A 51 -24.47 13.23 -22.15
N LEU A 52 -24.69 12.26 -23.04
CA LEU A 52 -25.81 11.32 -23.05
C LEU A 52 -25.42 10.08 -22.23
N VAL A 53 -26.20 9.77 -21.20
CA VAL A 53 -26.12 8.52 -20.43
C VAL A 53 -27.11 7.53 -21.06
N SER A 54 -26.62 6.40 -21.54
CA SER A 54 -27.45 5.28 -22.02
C SER A 54 -27.78 4.35 -20.86
N ILE A 55 -29.07 4.27 -20.53
CA ILE A 55 -29.64 3.30 -19.58
C ILE A 55 -30.18 2.13 -20.42
N ARG A 56 -29.62 0.93 -20.27
CA ARG A 56 -30.25 -0.31 -20.74
C ARG A 56 -31.00 -0.96 -19.59
N SER A 57 -32.33 -0.94 -19.72
CA SER A 57 -33.35 -1.61 -18.91
C SER A 57 -33.30 -3.14 -19.04
N ARG A 58 -33.43 -3.86 -17.92
CA ARG A 58 -33.80 -5.30 -17.87
C ARG A 58 -35.26 -5.44 -17.41
N PRO A 59 -36.03 -6.44 -17.90
CA PRO A 59 -37.49 -6.51 -17.67
C PRO A 59 -37.88 -7.07 -16.29
N LEU A 60 -39.09 -6.72 -15.88
CA LEU A 60 -39.74 -6.98 -14.59
C LEU A 60 -40.51 -8.31 -14.52
N SER A 61 -40.36 -8.99 -13.37
CA SER A 61 -41.38 -9.62 -12.51
C SER A 61 -42.13 -10.89 -12.94
N LYS A 62 -42.15 -11.91 -12.05
CA LYS A 62 -43.31 -12.33 -11.20
C LYS A 62 -42.93 -13.64 -10.40
N PRO A 63 -43.71 -14.11 -9.39
CA PRO A 63 -43.60 -13.71 -7.98
C PRO A 63 -43.23 -14.89 -7.03
N ARG A 64 -42.76 -14.58 -5.82
CA ARG A 64 -42.58 -15.53 -4.71
C ARG A 64 -43.77 -15.48 -3.75
N VAL A 65 -44.27 -16.66 -3.35
CA VAL A 65 -45.09 -16.91 -2.15
C VAL A 65 -44.43 -18.10 -1.41
N PRO A 66 -44.47 -18.14 -0.06
CA PRO A 66 -43.38 -18.67 0.76
C PRO A 66 -43.66 -20.08 1.32
N SER A 67 -42.63 -20.78 1.79
CA SER A 67 -42.82 -21.93 2.67
C SER A 67 -41.70 -22.09 3.71
N ASN A 68 -42.16 -22.54 4.87
CA ASN A 68 -41.49 -22.74 6.14
C ASN A 68 -40.60 -24.01 6.18
N GLN A 69 -39.64 -23.97 7.12
CA GLN A 69 -39.20 -25.00 8.07
C GLN A 69 -39.23 -26.52 7.77
N ALA A 70 -38.21 -27.17 8.36
CA ALA A 70 -38.07 -28.57 8.82
C ALA A 70 -37.51 -29.59 7.80
N LYS A 71 -36.34 -30.22 8.09
CA LYS A 71 -36.14 -31.61 8.61
C LYS A 71 -36.81 -32.65 7.70
N SER A 72 -36.22 -33.75 7.24
CA SER A 72 -35.18 -34.68 7.73
C SER A 72 -35.03 -35.84 6.69
N SER A 73 -33.92 -36.60 6.76
CA SER A 73 -33.77 -38.07 6.56
C SER A 73 -34.32 -38.71 5.26
N GLU A 74 -33.55 -39.43 4.41
CA GLU A 74 -32.94 -40.78 4.54
C GLU A 74 -33.22 -41.51 3.19
N ILE A 75 -32.24 -42.18 2.54
CA ILE A 75 -32.21 -43.64 2.21
C ILE A 75 -33.12 -44.03 1.00
N VAL A 76 -32.81 -44.85 -0.04
CA VAL A 76 -31.73 -45.78 -0.46
C VAL A 76 -32.07 -46.32 -1.90
N GLU A 77 -31.07 -46.94 -2.58
CA GLU A 77 -31.11 -47.91 -3.72
C GLU A 77 -31.62 -47.45 -5.11
N GLY A 78 -30.98 -47.76 -6.26
CA GLY A 78 -30.51 -49.07 -6.80
C GLY A 78 -31.60 -49.59 -7.76
N LEU A 79 -31.44 -50.05 -9.01
CA LEU A 79 -30.40 -50.76 -9.77
C LEU A 79 -30.87 -50.91 -11.24
N ALA A 80 -29.91 -51.13 -12.17
CA ALA A 80 -29.98 -51.86 -13.46
C ALA A 80 -30.97 -51.36 -14.57
N GLY A 81 -30.65 -51.34 -15.88
CA GLY A 81 -29.57 -51.91 -16.67
C GLY A 81 -30.18 -52.43 -17.99
N THR A 82 -29.57 -52.13 -19.15
CA THR A 82 -29.37 -52.99 -20.35
C THR A 82 -29.05 -52.14 -21.60
N SER A 83 -27.94 -52.49 -22.28
CA SER A 83 -27.66 -52.22 -23.70
C SER A 83 -28.13 -53.45 -24.54
N PRO A 84 -27.95 -53.59 -25.89
CA PRO A 84 -26.66 -53.45 -26.59
C PRO A 84 -26.66 -52.97 -28.08
N ASP A 85 -25.42 -52.89 -28.60
CA ASP A 85 -24.91 -53.07 -29.99
C ASP A 85 -25.29 -52.05 -31.08
N SER A 86 -24.46 -51.73 -32.10
CA SER A 86 -23.08 -52.04 -32.56
C SER A 86 -22.72 -50.87 -33.53
N ASP A 87 -21.48 -50.48 -33.84
CA ASP A 87 -20.49 -51.18 -34.66
C ASP A 87 -19.18 -50.38 -34.78
N ARG A 88 -18.13 -51.11 -35.14
CA ARG A 88 -16.70 -50.80 -35.08
C ARG A 88 -16.11 -50.10 -36.32
N ASP A 89 -15.00 -49.42 -36.05
CA ASP A 89 -13.78 -49.11 -36.83
C ASP A 89 -13.44 -50.10 -37.99
N VAL A 90 -12.59 -49.85 -39.00
CA VAL A 90 -11.22 -49.30 -39.09
C VAL A 90 -10.90 -49.15 -40.63
N ILE A 91 -10.04 -48.27 -41.20
CA ILE A 91 -8.66 -48.56 -41.71
C ILE A 91 -8.12 -47.53 -42.79
N HIS A 92 -6.84 -47.12 -42.60
CA HIS A 92 -5.65 -46.74 -43.47
C HIS A 92 -5.54 -45.52 -44.44
N GLU A 93 -4.49 -44.69 -44.18
CA GLU A 93 -3.27 -44.29 -44.97
C GLU A 93 -3.30 -44.34 -46.52
N GLU A 94 -2.55 -43.59 -47.36
CA GLU A 94 -1.59 -42.45 -47.35
C GLU A 94 -1.37 -42.04 -48.85
N ASP A 95 -0.89 -40.79 -49.08
CA ASP A 95 -0.02 -40.29 -50.17
C ASP A 95 -0.43 -40.18 -51.68
N CYS A 96 -0.34 -38.95 -52.23
CA CYS A 96 0.64 -38.50 -53.27
C CYS A 96 0.17 -37.34 -54.19
N ASN A 97 0.99 -36.28 -54.23
CA ASN A 97 1.32 -35.35 -55.35
C ASN A 97 0.44 -34.16 -55.79
N ALA A 98 0.78 -33.00 -55.20
CA ALA A 98 1.43 -31.82 -55.81
C ALA A 98 0.87 -31.15 -57.09
N GLY A 99 0.50 -29.87 -56.95
CA GLY A 99 0.35 -28.88 -58.03
C GLY A 99 0.24 -27.45 -57.46
N PHE A 100 1.21 -26.61 -57.81
CA PHE A 100 1.53 -25.26 -57.32
C PHE A 100 0.46 -24.16 -57.53
N GLY A 101 0.48 -23.12 -56.65
CA GLY A 101 0.35 -21.72 -57.08
C GLY A 101 -0.33 -20.69 -56.15
N MET A 102 0.48 -20.00 -55.32
CA MET A 102 0.36 -18.62 -54.77
C MET A 102 -0.84 -18.24 -53.88
N ASP A 103 -0.76 -17.37 -52.86
CA ASP A 103 0.29 -16.85 -51.95
C ASP A 103 -0.51 -16.00 -50.95
N LEU A 104 -0.51 -16.34 -49.65
CA LEU A 104 -1.07 -15.47 -48.60
C LEU A 104 0.01 -15.22 -47.54
N VAL A 105 0.55 -14.01 -47.58
CA VAL A 105 1.57 -13.50 -46.66
C VAL A 105 0.94 -13.27 -45.28
N THR A 106 1.30 -14.10 -44.31
CA THR A 106 1.15 -13.83 -42.87
C THR A 106 2.39 -13.08 -42.38
N VAL A 107 2.18 -11.86 -41.90
CA VAL A 107 3.19 -11.06 -41.19
C VAL A 107 3.33 -11.65 -39.77
N GLY A 108 4.53 -12.14 -39.46
CA GLY A 108 4.87 -12.74 -38.17
C GLY A 108 4.97 -11.72 -37.04
N ASP A 109 4.43 -12.09 -35.87
CA ASP A 109 4.76 -11.50 -34.58
C ASP A 109 6.11 -12.10 -34.12
N VAL A 110 7.17 -11.29 -34.17
CA VAL A 110 8.44 -11.61 -33.52
C VAL A 110 8.38 -11.04 -32.11
N THR A 111 7.99 -11.86 -31.14
CA THR A 111 8.31 -11.64 -29.73
C THR A 111 9.47 -12.55 -29.37
N GLU A 112 10.70 -12.13 -29.68
CA GLU A 112 11.89 -12.75 -29.11
C GLU A 112 11.97 -12.39 -27.63
N SER A 113 11.55 -13.33 -26.79
CA SER A 113 11.86 -13.34 -25.37
C SER A 113 13.35 -13.62 -25.18
N ILE A 114 14.10 -12.71 -24.57
CA ILE A 114 15.42 -13.03 -24.03
C ILE A 114 15.20 -13.99 -22.86
N GLN A 115 15.37 -15.29 -23.10
CA GLN A 115 15.49 -16.28 -22.05
C GLN A 115 16.88 -16.10 -21.41
N PHE A 116 16.92 -15.66 -20.15
CA PHE A 116 18.11 -15.79 -19.34
C PHE A 116 18.35 -17.29 -19.09
N SER A 117 19.23 -17.87 -19.88
CA SER A 117 19.68 -19.23 -19.66
C SER A 117 20.85 -19.25 -18.68
N VAL A 118 20.88 -20.24 -17.80
CA VAL A 118 22.04 -20.59 -16.97
C VAL A 118 23.19 -21.14 -17.83
N ASP A 119 23.03 -21.16 -19.15
CA ASP A 119 23.99 -21.67 -20.13
C ASP A 119 25.22 -20.77 -20.35
N ASP A 120 25.27 -19.51 -19.86
CA ASP A 120 26.37 -18.58 -20.18
C ASP A 120 27.62 -18.69 -19.30
N LEU A 121 27.72 -19.72 -18.44
CA LEU A 121 28.98 -20.12 -17.78
C LEU A 121 29.91 -20.92 -18.73
N GLN A 122 29.55 -21.07 -20.01
CA GLN A 122 29.92 -22.24 -20.81
C GLN A 122 30.83 -21.97 -22.02
N LEU A 123 31.55 -20.86 -22.10
CA LEU A 123 32.48 -20.60 -23.22
C LEU A 123 33.97 -20.78 -22.89
N VAL A 124 34.31 -21.65 -21.94
CA VAL A 124 35.69 -22.13 -21.78
C VAL A 124 35.65 -23.64 -21.55
N LEU A 125 36.33 -24.38 -22.46
CA LEU A 125 36.73 -25.80 -22.38
C LEU A 125 35.85 -26.82 -23.12
N ASP A 126 35.89 -26.77 -24.45
CA ASP A 126 35.87 -28.00 -25.25
C ASP A 126 37.29 -28.59 -25.27
N GLN A 127 37.58 -29.50 -24.33
CA GLN A 127 38.49 -30.63 -24.53
C GLN A 127 38.46 -31.57 -23.31
N SER A 128 38.38 -32.87 -23.62
CA SER A 128 38.24 -34.00 -22.72
C SER A 128 39.15 -33.95 -21.48
N ASN A 129 38.52 -33.80 -20.31
CA ASN A 129 38.92 -34.37 -19.02
C ASN A 129 37.72 -34.25 -18.07
N THR A 130 37.55 -35.16 -17.12
CA THR A 130 36.47 -35.10 -16.12
C THR A 130 36.63 -33.83 -15.28
N ILE A 131 35.92 -32.75 -15.64
CA ILE A 131 35.98 -31.45 -14.95
C ILE A 131 35.41 -31.62 -13.53
N ASP A 132 36.21 -31.31 -12.51
CA ASP A 132 35.75 -31.18 -11.13
C ASP A 132 34.91 -29.90 -11.00
N THR A 133 33.58 -30.05 -11.01
CA THR A 133 32.62 -28.94 -10.93
C THR A 133 32.33 -28.50 -9.49
N TYR A 134 33.12 -28.95 -8.53
CA TYR A 134 32.89 -28.63 -7.12
C TYR A 134 32.98 -27.14 -6.80
N GLU A 135 33.90 -26.40 -7.42
CA GLU A 135 34.04 -24.96 -7.17
C GLU A 135 32.82 -24.18 -7.64
N LEU A 136 32.26 -24.54 -8.79
CA LEU A 136 30.98 -23.99 -9.29
C LEU A 136 29.83 -24.29 -8.33
N PHE A 137 29.76 -25.53 -7.83
CA PHE A 137 28.77 -25.92 -6.82
C PHE A 137 28.91 -25.08 -5.55
N ALA A 138 30.11 -25.02 -4.98
CA ALA A 138 30.38 -24.33 -3.73
C ALA A 138 30.13 -22.82 -3.83
N GLU A 139 30.53 -22.18 -4.94
CA GLU A 139 30.22 -20.77 -5.21
C GLU A 139 28.71 -20.54 -5.35
N ALA A 140 27.99 -21.44 -6.03
CA ALA A 140 26.54 -21.36 -6.16
C ALA A 140 25.82 -21.53 -4.81
N VAL A 141 26.32 -22.36 -3.90
CA VAL A 141 25.78 -22.46 -2.53
C VAL A 141 26.08 -21.18 -1.74
N MET A 142 27.33 -20.70 -1.80
CA MET A 142 27.79 -19.52 -1.05
C MET A 142 27.10 -18.22 -1.47
N THR A 143 26.73 -18.12 -2.74
CA THR A 143 25.95 -17.01 -3.31
C THR A 143 24.45 -17.24 -3.19
N GLU A 144 24.04 -18.36 -2.57
CA GLU A 144 22.66 -18.82 -2.43
C GLU A 144 21.90 -18.89 -3.78
N ALA A 145 22.62 -19.11 -4.88
CA ALA A 145 22.08 -19.39 -6.20
C ALA A 145 21.46 -20.80 -6.25
N ILE A 146 22.01 -21.73 -5.49
CA ILE A 146 21.41 -23.05 -5.27
C ILE A 146 21.07 -23.27 -3.79
N PRO A 147 19.87 -23.80 -3.49
CA PRO A 147 19.47 -24.04 -2.10
C PRO A 147 20.29 -25.13 -1.38
N PHE A 148 20.76 -24.79 -0.17
CA PHE A 148 21.43 -25.70 0.75
C PHE A 148 21.01 -25.37 2.19
N PHE A 149 20.20 -26.23 2.80
CA PHE A 149 19.54 -25.94 4.07
C PHE A 149 19.96 -26.86 5.21
N GLN A 150 20.19 -26.26 6.37
CA GLN A 150 20.26 -26.98 7.64
C GLN A 150 18.85 -27.12 8.22
N LEU A 151 18.37 -28.34 8.39
CA LEU A 151 17.07 -28.66 8.99
C LEU A 151 17.16 -28.85 10.51
N ALA A 152 18.30 -29.34 11.00
CA ALA A 152 18.66 -29.48 12.42
C ALA A 152 20.18 -29.53 12.57
N SER A 153 20.70 -29.58 13.81
CA SER A 153 22.15 -29.59 14.12
C SER A 153 22.95 -30.53 13.21
N GLU A 154 22.47 -31.77 13.04
CA GLU A 154 23.16 -32.82 12.28
C GLU A 154 22.42 -33.22 10.98
N LEU A 155 21.39 -32.47 10.56
CA LEU A 155 20.54 -32.83 9.42
C LEU A 155 20.41 -31.69 8.41
N TYR A 156 20.66 -31.99 7.14
CA TYR A 156 20.57 -31.04 6.03
C TYR A 156 19.69 -31.57 4.90
N VAL A 157 19.19 -30.64 4.07
CA VAL A 157 18.57 -30.95 2.78
C VAL A 157 19.19 -30.07 1.69
N VAL A 158 19.55 -30.70 0.58
CA VAL A 158 20.41 -30.13 -0.46
C VAL A 158 19.83 -30.42 -1.84
N THR A 159 20.01 -29.50 -2.79
CA THR A 159 19.64 -29.75 -4.19
C THR A 159 20.67 -30.64 -4.88
N GLY A 160 20.22 -31.49 -5.79
CA GLY A 160 21.11 -32.30 -6.60
C GLY A 160 21.99 -31.48 -7.53
N TRP A 161 23.12 -32.08 -7.90
CA TRP A 161 24.14 -31.49 -8.77
C TRP A 161 24.55 -32.51 -9.81
N ASP A 162 24.51 -32.11 -11.07
CA ASP A 162 25.07 -32.91 -12.16
C ASP A 162 26.53 -32.49 -12.36
N SER A 163 27.44 -33.33 -11.88
CA SER A 163 28.88 -33.07 -11.99
C SER A 163 29.40 -33.03 -13.42
N ARG A 164 28.66 -33.57 -14.40
CA ARG A 164 29.06 -33.57 -15.83
C ARG A 164 28.73 -32.24 -16.50
N THR A 165 27.57 -31.68 -16.18
CA THR A 165 27.10 -30.43 -16.79
C THR A 165 27.36 -29.21 -15.91
N GLY A 166 27.75 -29.40 -14.65
CA GLY A 166 27.94 -28.30 -13.69
C GLY A 166 26.62 -27.60 -13.35
N ARG A 167 25.50 -28.34 -13.36
CA ARG A 167 24.16 -27.78 -13.22
C ARG A 167 23.43 -28.33 -12.01
N ARG A 168 22.60 -27.47 -11.42
CA ARG A 168 21.59 -27.88 -10.45
C ARG A 168 20.60 -28.85 -11.10
N THR A 169 20.24 -29.90 -10.39
CA THR A 169 19.13 -30.77 -10.77
C THR A 169 17.86 -30.44 -9.98
N GLN A 170 16.72 -30.92 -10.47
CA GLN A 170 15.43 -30.78 -9.78
C GLN A 170 15.29 -31.66 -8.53
N TYR A 171 16.23 -32.57 -8.29
CA TYR A 171 16.17 -33.53 -7.21
C TYR A 171 16.69 -32.93 -5.89
N TRP A 172 16.25 -33.50 -4.79
CA TRP A 172 16.64 -33.10 -3.44
C TRP A 172 17.09 -34.31 -2.65
N TYR A 173 18.11 -34.12 -1.84
CA TYR A 173 18.74 -35.16 -1.04
C TYR A 173 18.94 -34.70 0.39
N HIS A 174 19.01 -35.65 1.32
CA HIS A 174 19.38 -35.37 2.71
C HIS A 174 20.86 -35.62 2.92
N VAL A 175 21.44 -34.89 3.87
CA VAL A 175 22.80 -35.13 4.39
C VAL A 175 22.73 -35.21 5.91
N GLN A 176 23.36 -36.22 6.49
CA GLN A 176 23.49 -36.42 7.94
C GLN A 176 24.93 -36.14 8.36
N MET A 177 25.15 -35.46 9.48
CA MET A 177 26.46 -35.48 10.15
C MET A 177 26.50 -36.70 11.05
N ASP A 178 27.46 -37.59 10.82
CA ASP A 178 27.71 -38.78 11.62
C ASP A 178 29.05 -38.64 12.36
N ARG A 179 29.32 -39.52 13.33
CA ARG A 179 30.54 -39.50 14.14
C ARG A 179 31.32 -40.78 13.95
N SER A 180 32.60 -40.62 13.65
CA SER A 180 33.54 -41.74 13.57
C SER A 180 33.79 -42.34 14.96
N VAL A 181 34.40 -43.52 14.98
CA VAL A 181 34.81 -44.22 16.22
C VAL A 181 35.74 -43.35 17.09
N THR A 182 36.48 -42.42 16.48
CA THR A 182 37.39 -41.47 17.15
C THR A 182 36.70 -40.16 17.56
N GLY A 183 35.39 -40.01 17.31
CA GLY A 183 34.61 -38.82 17.65
C GLY A 183 34.66 -37.69 16.60
N ALA A 184 35.41 -37.83 15.52
CA ALA A 184 35.42 -36.87 14.42
C ALA A 184 34.10 -36.90 13.65
N VAL A 185 33.52 -35.74 13.40
CA VAL A 185 32.24 -35.58 12.70
C VAL A 185 32.48 -35.58 11.19
N PHE A 186 31.68 -36.33 10.43
CA PHE A 186 31.77 -36.40 8.97
C PHE A 186 30.37 -36.40 8.32
N PRO A 187 30.20 -35.82 7.13
CA PRO A 187 28.91 -35.81 6.43
C PRO A 187 28.67 -37.12 5.66
N VAL A 188 27.42 -37.59 5.66
CA VAL A 188 26.93 -38.73 4.88
C VAL A 188 25.74 -38.27 4.05
N CYS A 189 25.92 -38.18 2.73
CA CYS A 189 24.92 -37.73 1.77
C CYS A 189 24.21 -38.92 1.12
N TYR A 190 22.90 -38.79 0.95
CA TYR A 190 22.07 -39.84 0.36
C TYR A 190 21.78 -39.62 -1.13
N CYS A 191 22.57 -38.77 -1.81
CA CYS A 191 22.49 -38.58 -3.26
C CYS A 191 23.09 -39.76 -4.04
N PRO A 192 22.73 -39.96 -5.32
CA PRO A 192 23.28 -41.04 -6.15
C PRO A 192 24.80 -41.03 -6.22
N SER A 193 25.42 -39.85 -6.38
CA SER A 193 26.87 -39.74 -6.52
C SER A 193 27.64 -40.21 -5.28
N ALA A 194 27.13 -39.91 -4.08
CA ALA A 194 27.75 -40.39 -2.84
C ALA A 194 27.67 -41.92 -2.70
N ARG A 195 26.61 -42.55 -3.21
CA ARG A 195 26.45 -44.01 -3.23
C ARG A 195 27.32 -44.71 -4.26
N GLU A 196 27.55 -44.07 -5.40
CA GLU A 196 28.29 -44.65 -6.52
C GLU A 196 29.80 -44.43 -6.43
N LYS A 197 30.24 -43.32 -5.82
CA LYS A 197 31.64 -42.86 -5.83
C LYS A 197 32.24 -42.68 -4.43
N ASP A 198 31.55 -43.13 -3.38
CA ASP A 198 31.89 -42.96 -1.95
C ASP A 198 32.08 -41.50 -1.49
N THR A 199 31.93 -40.51 -2.37
CA THR A 199 31.97 -39.07 -2.07
C THR A 199 31.07 -38.28 -3.02
N CYS A 200 30.56 -37.14 -2.58
CA CYS A 200 29.88 -36.18 -3.46
C CYS A 200 30.23 -34.71 -3.16
N VAL A 201 29.81 -33.80 -4.04
CA VAL A 201 29.99 -32.35 -3.86
C VAL A 201 29.36 -31.83 -2.57
N HIS A 202 28.27 -32.43 -2.08
CA HIS A 202 27.63 -32.01 -0.83
C HIS A 202 28.44 -32.38 0.41
N GLU A 203 28.99 -33.59 0.45
CA GLU A 203 29.86 -34.05 1.54
C GLU A 203 31.15 -33.26 1.57
N ARG A 204 31.74 -33.03 0.38
CA ARG A 204 32.92 -32.18 0.23
C ARG A 204 32.64 -30.75 0.73
N TYR A 205 31.49 -30.18 0.38
CA TYR A 205 31.08 -28.85 0.85
C TYR A 205 30.94 -28.76 2.36
N LEU A 206 30.27 -29.71 3.00
CA LEU A 206 30.16 -29.72 4.46
C LEU A 206 31.50 -30.00 5.16
N THR A 207 32.41 -30.72 4.52
CA THR A 207 33.74 -31.00 5.07
C THR A 207 34.66 -29.78 4.97
N GLU A 208 34.65 -29.10 3.83
CA GLU A 208 35.55 -27.96 3.55
C GLU A 208 34.97 -26.63 4.05
N GLU A 209 33.64 -26.45 3.99
CA GLU A 209 32.94 -25.17 4.24
C GLU A 209 31.86 -25.27 5.33
N GLY A 210 31.71 -26.44 5.96
CA GLY A 210 30.70 -26.67 6.99
C GLY A 210 30.85 -25.76 8.21
N PRO A 211 29.77 -25.54 8.97
CA PRO A 211 29.78 -24.58 10.07
C PRO A 211 30.76 -24.99 11.18
N SER A 212 31.74 -24.12 11.49
CA SER A 212 32.68 -24.30 12.62
C SER A 212 32.01 -24.27 14.01
N ASN A 213 30.77 -23.76 14.09
CA ASN A 213 29.92 -23.75 15.28
C ASN A 213 28.51 -24.15 14.82
N SER A 214 28.09 -25.40 15.02
CA SER A 214 26.69 -25.79 14.80
C SER A 214 25.83 -25.22 15.92
N TRP A 215 24.61 -24.78 15.58
CA TRP A 215 23.62 -24.48 16.60
C TRP A 215 23.19 -25.77 17.29
N THR A 216 23.30 -25.81 18.61
CA THR A 216 22.61 -26.78 19.47
C THR A 216 21.16 -26.34 19.62
N THR A 217 20.31 -26.62 18.63
CA THR A 217 18.87 -26.69 18.92
C THR A 217 18.65 -27.94 19.76
N GLU A 218 18.64 -27.78 21.09
CA GLU A 218 18.23 -28.84 22.01
C GLU A 218 16.73 -29.08 21.84
N GLY A 219 16.37 -30.19 21.18
CA GLY A 219 14.98 -30.62 21.02
C GLY A 219 14.83 -31.74 20.00
N PRO A 220 13.75 -32.56 20.08
CA PRO A 220 13.50 -33.64 19.13
C PRO A 220 13.19 -33.08 17.73
N ILE A 221 13.80 -33.68 16.70
CA ILE A 221 13.59 -33.28 15.30
C ILE A 221 12.16 -33.65 14.87
N GLU A 222 11.40 -32.72 14.30
CA GLU A 222 10.00 -32.94 13.94
C GLU A 222 9.83 -33.95 12.80
N PRO A 223 8.87 -34.89 12.86
CA PRO A 223 8.68 -35.90 11.81
C PRO A 223 8.38 -35.35 10.41
N VAL A 224 7.78 -34.15 10.30
CA VAL A 224 7.52 -33.44 9.04
C VAL A 224 8.07 -32.03 9.17
N ILE A 225 8.93 -31.63 8.23
CA ILE A 225 9.54 -30.29 8.17
C ILE A 225 9.23 -29.70 6.81
N LEU A 226 8.40 -28.65 6.74
CA LEU A 226 8.27 -27.82 5.54
C LEU A 226 9.51 -26.92 5.45
N PHE A 227 10.42 -27.23 4.51
CA PHE A 227 11.71 -26.53 4.41
C PHE A 227 11.78 -25.53 3.26
N TRP A 228 10.90 -25.64 2.27
CA TRP A 228 10.84 -24.70 1.16
C TRP A 228 9.41 -24.52 0.70
N ARG A 229 9.05 -23.27 0.39
CA ARG A 229 7.76 -22.90 -0.17
C ARG A 229 7.96 -21.76 -1.15
N ASP A 230 7.43 -21.93 -2.36
CA ASP A 230 7.54 -20.95 -3.44
C ASP A 230 6.26 -20.91 -4.27
N VAL A 231 6.18 -19.95 -5.19
CA VAL A 231 5.04 -19.75 -6.10
C VAL A 231 5.31 -20.49 -7.39
N ALA A 232 4.33 -21.26 -7.86
CA ALA A 232 4.34 -21.94 -9.15
C ALA A 232 3.24 -21.37 -10.06
N GLU A 233 3.31 -21.64 -11.37
CA GLU A 233 2.28 -21.19 -12.33
C GLU A 233 0.86 -21.63 -11.92
N ASP A 234 0.74 -22.82 -11.35
CA ASP A 234 -0.52 -23.44 -10.88
C ASP A 234 -0.74 -23.35 -9.35
N GLY A 235 -0.16 -22.35 -8.67
CA GLY A 235 -0.41 -22.08 -7.24
C GLY A 235 0.86 -22.04 -6.38
N TRP A 236 0.95 -22.92 -5.39
CA TRP A 236 2.06 -23.02 -4.44
C TRP A 236 2.86 -24.29 -4.64
N MET A 237 4.18 -24.15 -4.68
CA MET A 237 5.12 -25.26 -4.55
C MET A 237 5.58 -25.37 -3.09
N ASN A 238 5.35 -26.51 -2.44
CA ASN A 238 5.84 -26.80 -1.08
C ASN A 238 6.75 -28.03 -1.12
N LEU A 239 7.90 -27.97 -0.44
CA LEU A 239 8.81 -29.10 -0.26
C LEU A 239 8.93 -29.44 1.22
N PHE A 240 8.64 -30.70 1.53
CA PHE A 240 8.66 -31.25 2.88
C PHE A 240 9.77 -32.29 3.01
N SER A 241 10.42 -32.33 4.16
CA SER A 241 11.21 -33.47 4.61
C SER A 241 10.39 -34.25 5.62
N VAL A 242 10.08 -35.51 5.32
CA VAL A 242 9.19 -36.34 6.14
C VAL A 242 9.81 -37.69 6.47
N CYS A 243 9.60 -38.15 7.71
CA CYS A 243 9.98 -39.47 8.20
C CYS A 243 8.73 -40.26 8.65
N ILE A 244 8.61 -41.52 8.22
CA ILE A 244 7.55 -42.43 8.69
C ILE A 244 8.06 -43.38 9.77
N GLU A 245 9.29 -43.87 9.65
CA GLU A 245 9.83 -45.00 10.41
C GLU A 245 11.16 -44.66 11.12
N GLY A 246 11.32 -45.10 12.36
CA GLY A 246 12.55 -44.89 13.16
C GLY A 246 12.67 -43.50 13.82
N PRO A 247 13.82 -43.20 14.46
CA PRO A 247 14.07 -41.91 15.07
C PRO A 247 13.97 -40.80 14.02
N SER A 248 13.17 -39.76 14.30
CA SER A 248 12.88 -38.65 13.37
C SER A 248 14.10 -37.81 12.99
N SER A 249 15.24 -38.06 13.63
CA SER A 249 16.52 -37.37 13.45
C SER A 249 17.40 -37.92 12.32
N ILE A 250 17.17 -39.15 11.84
CA ILE A 250 18.11 -39.81 10.89
C ILE A 250 17.72 -39.52 9.43
N ALA A 251 18.63 -38.95 8.66
CA ALA A 251 18.44 -38.63 7.24
C ALA A 251 18.02 -39.84 6.37
N LYS A 252 18.55 -41.04 6.61
CA LYS A 252 18.24 -42.27 5.85
C LYS A 252 16.74 -42.59 5.78
N ASN A 253 16.01 -42.23 6.83
CA ASN A 253 14.58 -42.54 6.96
C ASN A 253 13.69 -41.38 6.47
N ARG A 254 14.31 -40.29 6.02
CA ARG A 254 13.61 -39.12 5.51
C ARG A 254 13.48 -39.17 4.00
N VAL A 255 12.39 -38.60 3.52
CA VAL A 255 12.06 -38.48 2.09
C VAL A 255 11.62 -37.04 1.82
N VAL A 256 11.87 -36.57 0.60
CA VAL A 256 11.37 -35.27 0.13
C VAL A 256 10.02 -35.46 -0.54
N VAL A 257 9.01 -34.72 -0.08
CA VAL A 257 7.69 -34.66 -0.71
C VAL A 257 7.49 -33.28 -1.31
N THR A 258 7.12 -33.23 -2.58
CA THR A 258 6.77 -32.02 -3.32
C THR A 258 5.26 -31.92 -3.47
N TYR A 259 4.71 -30.73 -3.24
CA TYR A 259 3.33 -30.39 -3.52
C TYR A 259 3.28 -29.18 -4.45
N VAL A 260 2.51 -29.25 -5.53
CA VAL A 260 2.20 -28.13 -6.42
C VAL A 260 0.69 -27.99 -6.56
N GLY A 261 0.11 -26.88 -6.11
CA GLY A 261 -1.31 -26.60 -6.23
C GLY A 261 -1.80 -25.49 -5.31
N ASP A 262 -3.13 -25.36 -5.18
CA ASP A 262 -3.76 -24.29 -4.40
C ASP A 262 -3.44 -24.37 -2.89
N ASP A 263 -3.60 -23.29 -2.12
CA ASP A 263 -3.38 -23.33 -0.65
C ASP A 263 -4.53 -24.01 0.12
N THR A 264 -5.10 -25.07 -0.48
CA THR A 264 -6.21 -25.89 0.01
C THR A 264 -5.80 -27.35 0.17
N GLY A 265 -4.61 -27.73 -0.30
CA GLY A 265 -4.15 -29.12 -0.36
C GLY A 265 -4.58 -29.87 -1.62
N PHE A 266 -5.41 -29.25 -2.48
CA PHE A 266 -5.77 -29.76 -3.80
C PHE A 266 -4.67 -29.42 -4.82
N GLY A 267 -4.08 -30.46 -5.42
CA GLY A 267 -2.99 -30.31 -6.37
C GLY A 267 -2.19 -31.59 -6.54
N SER A 268 -1.04 -31.48 -7.19
CA SER A 268 -0.13 -32.58 -7.47
C SER A 268 0.81 -32.83 -6.29
N TRP A 269 0.86 -34.07 -5.78
CA TRP A 269 1.80 -34.49 -4.76
C TRP A 269 2.78 -35.53 -5.33
N LYS A 270 4.07 -35.37 -5.02
CA LYS A 270 5.12 -36.28 -5.50
C LYS A 270 6.07 -36.62 -4.35
N CYS A 271 6.18 -37.90 -4.04
CA CYS A 271 7.17 -38.44 -3.12
C CYS A 271 8.46 -38.79 -3.88
N SER A 272 9.63 -38.39 -3.39
CA SER A 272 10.91 -38.70 -4.06
C SER A 272 11.30 -40.19 -3.99
N ARG A 273 10.67 -40.98 -3.12
CA ARG A 273 10.85 -42.43 -3.01
C ARG A 273 9.81 -43.22 -3.83
N ASP A 274 8.53 -42.89 -3.65
CA ASP A 274 7.42 -43.75 -4.11
C ASP A 274 6.70 -43.22 -5.35
N GLY A 275 7.00 -41.99 -5.79
CA GLY A 275 6.55 -41.41 -7.07
C GLY A 275 5.05 -41.12 -7.25
N MET A 276 4.17 -41.71 -6.43
CA MET A 276 2.71 -41.69 -6.64
C MET A 276 1.91 -41.09 -5.47
N ASN A 277 0.73 -40.52 -5.79
CA ASN A 277 -0.29 -40.10 -4.84
C ASN A 277 -0.75 -41.31 -3.98
N GLY A 278 -0.63 -41.20 -2.65
CA GLY A 278 -1.19 -42.19 -1.71
C GLY A 278 -0.19 -42.91 -0.81
N CYS A 279 1.12 -42.66 -0.95
CA CYS A 279 2.08 -43.20 0.02
C CYS A 279 2.00 -42.49 1.37
N GLY A 280 2.36 -43.18 2.46
CA GLY A 280 2.25 -42.63 3.82
C GLY A 280 3.05 -41.33 4.04
N HIS A 281 4.07 -41.05 3.21
CA HIS A 281 4.87 -39.83 3.26
C HIS A 281 4.01 -38.63 2.83
N ILE A 282 3.29 -38.79 1.72
CA ILE A 282 2.35 -37.81 1.19
C ILE A 282 1.20 -37.62 2.18
N THR A 283 0.62 -38.70 2.71
CA THR A 283 -0.47 -38.60 3.69
C THR A 283 -0.05 -37.81 4.93
N LYS A 284 1.15 -38.06 5.49
CA LYS A 284 1.67 -37.25 6.60
C LYS A 284 1.87 -35.78 6.23
N CYS A 285 2.37 -35.49 5.04
CA CYS A 285 2.54 -34.10 4.58
C CYS A 285 1.20 -33.41 4.30
N GLN A 286 0.20 -34.12 3.80
CA GLN A 286 -1.17 -33.63 3.61
C GLN A 286 -1.84 -33.33 4.95
N VAL A 287 -1.69 -34.21 5.94
CA VAL A 287 -2.19 -33.96 7.31
C VAL A 287 -1.46 -32.78 7.93
N TYR A 288 -0.13 -32.69 7.79
CA TYR A 288 0.66 -31.57 8.30
C TYR A 288 0.28 -30.25 7.62
N LEU A 289 0.17 -30.23 6.29
CA LEU A 289 -0.31 -29.06 5.55
C LEU A 289 -1.74 -28.72 5.94
N GLY A 290 -2.62 -29.71 6.08
CA GLY A 290 -3.97 -29.56 6.60
C GLY A 290 -3.98 -28.93 7.98
N GLN A 291 -3.22 -29.44 8.94
CA GLN A 291 -3.08 -28.88 10.28
C GLN A 291 -2.51 -27.46 10.25
N LEU A 292 -1.51 -27.18 9.41
CA LEU A 292 -1.04 -25.83 9.18
C LEU A 292 -2.17 -24.93 8.66
N LEU A 293 -3.05 -25.44 7.79
CA LEU A 293 -4.19 -24.69 7.26
C LEU A 293 -5.36 -24.56 8.27
N THR A 294 -5.58 -25.54 9.15
CA THR A 294 -6.69 -25.60 10.13
C THR A 294 -6.35 -24.96 11.48
N ALA A 295 -5.11 -25.05 11.96
CA ALA A 295 -4.61 -24.25 13.09
C ALA A 295 -4.62 -22.74 12.74
N ASN A 296 -4.54 -22.42 11.44
CA ASN A 296 -4.82 -21.09 10.90
C ASN A 296 -6.33 -20.73 10.84
N ASN A 297 -7.25 -21.59 11.28
CA ASN A 297 -8.71 -21.39 11.24
C ASN A 297 -9.41 -21.48 12.62
N GLY A 298 -8.72 -21.86 13.71
CA GLY A 298 -9.32 -22.03 15.04
C GLY A 298 -8.58 -21.26 16.13
N ALA A 299 -9.14 -20.13 16.57
CA ALA A 299 -8.74 -19.49 17.82
C ALA A 299 -9.57 -20.09 18.96
N ASN A 300 -8.98 -20.97 19.78
CA ASN A 300 -9.21 -21.03 21.23
C ASN A 300 -8.28 -22.06 21.91
N ASN A 301 -7.52 -21.56 22.89
CA ASN A 301 -6.96 -22.24 24.06
C ASN A 301 -6.53 -23.69 23.91
N TYR A 302 -5.33 -23.92 23.38
CA TYR A 302 -4.35 -24.82 23.99
C TYR A 302 -2.96 -24.37 23.51
N SER A 303 -2.00 -24.34 24.43
CA SER A 303 -0.59 -24.04 24.18
C SER A 303 -0.01 -25.02 23.15
N ILE A 304 -0.07 -24.66 21.88
CA ILE A 304 0.87 -25.14 20.87
C ILE A 304 1.76 -23.95 20.57
N THR A 305 2.96 -23.98 21.15
CA THR A 305 4.06 -23.06 20.89
C THR A 305 4.30 -23.01 19.37
N MET A 306 3.70 -22.02 18.70
CA MET A 306 3.93 -21.72 17.29
C MET A 306 5.38 -21.24 17.17
N THR A 307 6.28 -22.20 16.99
CA THR A 307 7.66 -21.93 16.60
C THR A 307 7.66 -21.61 15.10
N GLU A 308 8.25 -20.46 14.78
CA GLU A 308 8.78 -20.01 13.49
C GLU A 308 8.66 -21.00 12.31
N GLN A 309 8.04 -20.60 11.19
CA GLN A 309 8.25 -21.27 9.89
C GLN A 309 9.29 -20.52 9.05
N PRO A 310 10.21 -21.17 8.32
CA PRO A 310 10.74 -22.54 8.48
C PRO A 310 12.02 -22.54 9.34
N ARG A 311 12.19 -23.55 10.19
CA ARG A 311 13.46 -23.80 10.93
C ARG A 311 14.65 -24.14 10.02
N ALA A 312 14.43 -24.27 8.71
CA ALA A 312 15.46 -24.52 7.72
C ALA A 312 16.26 -23.22 7.47
N ARG A 313 17.53 -23.18 7.92
CA ARG A 313 18.41 -22.03 7.69
C ARG A 313 19.34 -22.30 6.49
N PRO A 314 19.52 -21.35 5.56
CA PRO A 314 20.64 -21.40 4.63
C PRO A 314 21.96 -21.55 5.40
N LEU A 315 22.90 -22.33 4.87
CA LEU A 315 24.15 -22.65 5.58
C LEU A 315 25.08 -21.42 5.80
N VAL A 316 24.91 -20.35 5.01
CA VAL A 316 25.86 -19.25 4.94
C VAL A 316 25.80 -18.36 6.20
N LYS A 317 26.92 -18.27 6.93
CA LYS A 317 27.14 -17.32 8.04
C LYS A 317 27.35 -15.90 7.50
N GLY A 318 26.54 -14.95 7.98
CA GLY A 318 26.84 -13.51 7.98
C GLY A 318 26.27 -12.72 6.81
N ASN A 319 25.86 -11.48 7.09
CA ASN A 319 25.50 -10.45 6.12
C ASN A 319 26.55 -10.38 4.99
N GLN A 320 26.31 -11.02 3.85
CA GLN A 320 27.12 -10.78 2.67
C GLN A 320 26.61 -9.49 2.03
N HIS A 321 27.38 -8.42 2.17
CA HIS A 321 27.17 -7.21 1.41
C HIS A 321 27.60 -7.46 -0.04
N CYS A 322 27.01 -6.71 -0.98
CA CYS A 322 27.50 -6.69 -2.35
C CYS A 322 28.94 -6.12 -2.36
N ILE A 323 29.71 -6.41 -3.40
CA ILE A 323 31.06 -5.82 -3.54
C ILE A 323 30.95 -4.32 -3.80
N SER A 324 30.02 -3.93 -4.68
CA SER A 324 29.62 -2.52 -4.79
C SER A 324 28.95 -2.07 -3.50
N HIS A 325 29.41 -0.93 -3.00
CA HIS A 325 28.96 -0.31 -1.75
C HIS A 325 28.95 1.22 -1.80
N LEU A 326 29.54 1.82 -2.84
CA LEU A 326 29.49 3.26 -3.04
C LEU A 326 28.07 3.70 -3.42
N PRO A 327 27.59 4.87 -2.96
CA PRO A 327 26.28 5.37 -3.35
C PRO A 327 26.18 5.58 -4.86
N ILE A 328 25.04 5.18 -5.41
CA ILE A 328 24.70 5.25 -6.84
C ILE A 328 23.72 6.40 -7.06
N MET A 329 23.96 7.19 -8.09
CA MET A 329 23.06 8.27 -8.48
C MET A 329 21.77 7.71 -9.03
N VAL A 330 20.63 8.35 -8.72
CA VAL A 330 19.36 8.01 -9.36
C VAL A 330 19.43 8.34 -10.85
N SER A 331 18.90 7.44 -11.69
CA SER A 331 18.89 7.59 -13.14
C SER A 331 18.27 8.92 -13.58
N ASP A 332 18.76 9.45 -14.69
CA ASP A 332 18.38 10.77 -15.22
C ASP A 332 16.87 11.01 -15.36
N TRP A 333 16.11 9.98 -15.75
CA TRP A 333 14.66 10.10 -15.92
C TRP A 333 13.89 10.33 -14.60
N ALA A 334 14.50 10.06 -13.45
CA ALA A 334 13.95 10.29 -12.11
C ALA A 334 14.84 11.19 -11.23
N ARG A 335 15.94 11.74 -11.76
CA ARG A 335 16.86 12.61 -11.05
C ARG A 335 16.22 13.98 -10.79
N LEU A 336 16.31 14.49 -9.56
CA LEU A 336 15.86 15.84 -9.22
C LEU A 336 16.99 16.86 -9.43
N PRO A 337 16.67 18.12 -9.77
CA PRO A 337 17.69 19.17 -9.84
C PRO A 337 18.44 19.42 -8.53
N SER A 338 17.87 19.01 -7.39
CA SER A 338 18.47 19.11 -6.06
C SER A 338 19.37 17.92 -5.70
N ASP A 339 19.42 16.88 -6.53
CA ASP A 339 20.27 15.71 -6.26
C ASP A 339 21.75 16.09 -6.40
N GLN A 340 22.58 15.54 -5.52
CA GLN A 340 24.02 15.74 -5.60
C GLN A 340 24.62 14.87 -6.71
N THR A 341 25.46 15.46 -7.55
CA THR A 341 26.31 14.71 -8.49
C THR A 341 27.48 14.10 -7.71
N LEU A 342 27.53 12.76 -7.65
CA LEU A 342 28.49 12.01 -6.83
C LEU A 342 29.71 11.51 -7.62
N TYR A 343 29.56 11.30 -8.92
CA TYR A 343 30.56 10.82 -9.86
C TYR A 343 30.11 11.19 -11.28
N ASP A 344 31.03 11.12 -12.25
CA ASP A 344 30.68 11.34 -13.67
C ASP A 344 29.83 10.18 -14.20
N GLU A 345 28.76 10.50 -14.90
CA GLU A 345 27.82 9.50 -15.38
C GLU A 345 28.41 8.69 -16.53
N ALA A 346 28.48 7.36 -16.33
CA ALA A 346 28.93 6.44 -17.35
C ALA A 346 27.91 6.39 -18.49
N SER A 347 28.40 6.26 -19.73
CA SER A 347 27.53 5.94 -20.87
C SER A 347 26.92 4.54 -20.68
N PRO A 348 25.75 4.25 -21.30
CA PRO A 348 25.20 2.90 -21.34
C PRO A 348 26.27 1.87 -21.72
N VAL A 349 26.28 0.73 -21.02
CA VAL A 349 27.38 -0.23 -21.09
C VAL A 349 27.24 -1.09 -22.34
N GLU A 350 27.77 -0.60 -23.46
CA GLU A 350 27.84 -1.35 -24.72
C GLU A 350 29.10 -2.23 -24.82
N MET A 351 30.19 -1.76 -24.20
CA MET A 351 31.47 -2.44 -24.13
C MET A 351 31.97 -2.43 -22.70
N VAL A 352 32.65 -3.51 -22.31
CA VAL A 352 33.27 -3.67 -21.00
C VAL A 352 34.77 -3.81 -21.22
N PRO A 353 35.63 -3.17 -20.39
CA PRO A 353 37.07 -3.37 -20.48
C PRO A 353 37.46 -4.86 -20.39
N ASP A 354 38.52 -5.26 -21.10
CA ASP A 354 39.06 -6.64 -21.06
C ASP A 354 39.53 -7.08 -19.65
N LEU A 355 39.78 -6.11 -18.77
CA LEU A 355 40.10 -6.31 -17.37
C LEU A 355 39.50 -5.19 -16.52
N LEU A 356 38.65 -5.56 -15.56
CA LEU A 356 38.14 -4.68 -14.52
C LEU A 356 39.16 -4.60 -13.38
N THR A 357 39.88 -3.49 -13.27
CA THR A 357 41.00 -3.31 -12.34
C THR A 357 40.56 -2.85 -10.95
N LEU A 358 41.31 -3.24 -9.92
CA LEU A 358 41.09 -2.74 -8.55
C LEU A 358 41.32 -1.22 -8.50
N THR A 359 40.50 -0.55 -7.70
CA THR A 359 40.64 0.87 -7.37
C THR A 359 40.84 1.02 -5.86
N HIS A 360 41.17 2.22 -5.40
CA HIS A 360 41.27 2.52 -3.96
C HIS A 360 39.96 2.28 -3.20
N ALA A 361 38.82 2.26 -3.90
CA ALA A 361 37.50 1.96 -3.35
C ALA A 361 37.16 0.46 -3.39
N ALA A 362 38.07 -0.43 -3.79
CA ALA A 362 37.81 -1.86 -3.81
C ALA A 362 37.62 -2.43 -2.40
N GLN A 363 36.66 -3.35 -2.25
CA GLN A 363 36.29 -3.95 -0.97
C GLN A 363 35.88 -5.42 -1.14
N CYS A 364 35.98 -6.20 -0.06
CA CYS A 364 35.40 -7.54 0.04
C CYS A 364 33.96 -7.46 0.59
N SER A 365 33.12 -8.47 0.33
CA SER A 365 31.76 -8.58 0.88
C SER A 365 31.67 -8.55 2.40
N CYS A 366 32.78 -8.82 3.11
CA CYS A 366 32.88 -8.70 4.57
C CYS A 366 33.23 -7.29 5.06
N GLY A 367 33.45 -6.33 4.16
CA GLY A 367 33.80 -4.95 4.47
C GLY A 367 35.30 -4.65 4.50
N GLN A 368 36.18 -5.63 4.23
CA GLN A 368 37.63 -5.38 4.21
C GLN A 368 38.04 -4.57 2.98
N PRO A 369 38.74 -3.44 3.15
CA PRO A 369 39.19 -2.61 2.04
C PRO A 369 40.44 -3.20 1.35
N PHE A 370 40.69 -2.75 0.13
CA PHE A 370 41.89 -3.03 -0.65
C PHE A 370 43.16 -2.49 0.02
N GLN A 371 44.24 -3.28 -0.03
CA GLN A 371 45.56 -2.96 0.51
C GLN A 371 46.60 -2.94 -0.61
N GLN A 372 47.17 -1.78 -0.88
CA GLN A 372 47.99 -1.60 -2.08
C GLN A 372 49.27 -2.45 -2.10
N GLU A 373 49.78 -2.85 -0.94
CA GLU A 373 51.02 -3.60 -0.78
C GLU A 373 50.85 -5.12 -0.95
N LEU A 374 49.61 -5.63 -1.03
CA LEU A 374 49.34 -7.06 -1.14
C LEU A 374 49.10 -7.50 -2.57
N ASP A 375 49.48 -8.75 -2.86
CA ASP A 375 49.35 -9.35 -4.19
C ASP A 375 47.91 -9.37 -4.71
N VAL A 376 47.79 -9.14 -6.01
CA VAL A 376 46.54 -9.18 -6.77
C VAL A 376 46.56 -10.34 -7.76
N PHE A 377 45.38 -10.82 -8.14
CA PHE A 377 45.21 -11.91 -9.11
C PHE A 377 43.95 -11.67 -9.96
N ASP A 378 43.93 -12.21 -11.17
CA ASP A 378 42.79 -12.04 -12.07
C ASP A 378 41.87 -13.28 -12.03
N LYS A 379 40.57 -13.06 -12.18
CA LYS A 379 39.58 -14.12 -12.41
C LYS A 379 38.64 -13.78 -13.57
N PRO A 380 38.05 -14.77 -14.26
CA PRO A 380 36.97 -14.51 -15.19
C PRO A 380 35.71 -14.04 -14.45
N CYS A 381 34.94 -13.14 -15.08
CA CYS A 381 33.63 -12.70 -14.61
C CYS A 381 32.70 -12.39 -15.77
N THR A 382 31.41 -12.26 -15.48
CA THR A 382 30.37 -11.92 -16.47
C THR A 382 29.66 -10.64 -16.07
N VAL A 383 29.63 -9.68 -17.01
CA VAL A 383 28.84 -8.46 -16.90
C VAL A 383 27.56 -8.62 -17.70
N TYR A 384 26.41 -8.64 -17.03
CA TYR A 384 25.10 -8.63 -17.66
C TYR A 384 24.71 -7.22 -18.04
N THR A 385 24.60 -6.97 -19.34
CA THR A 385 24.13 -5.69 -19.88
C THR A 385 22.68 -5.76 -20.33
N LEU A 386 22.11 -4.61 -20.73
CA LEU A 386 20.76 -4.55 -21.30
C LEU A 386 20.61 -5.41 -22.57
N LEU A 387 21.68 -5.57 -23.35
CA LEU A 387 21.64 -6.25 -24.65
C LEU A 387 22.10 -7.71 -24.56
N ARG A 388 23.17 -7.98 -23.80
CA ARG A 388 23.80 -9.30 -23.71
C ARG A 388 24.72 -9.45 -22.50
N PRO A 389 25.00 -10.68 -22.04
CA PRO A 389 26.13 -10.93 -21.15
C PRO A 389 27.45 -10.74 -21.91
N ILE A 390 28.45 -10.17 -21.23
CA ILE A 390 29.82 -10.00 -21.72
C ILE A 390 30.76 -10.66 -20.72
N SER A 391 31.53 -11.65 -21.17
CA SER A 391 32.60 -12.26 -20.38
C SER A 391 33.85 -11.39 -20.43
N THR A 392 34.45 -11.13 -19.26
CA THR A 392 35.70 -10.37 -19.13
C THR A 392 36.54 -10.93 -17.96
N ARG A 393 37.63 -10.26 -17.60
CA ARG A 393 38.42 -10.57 -16.40
C ARG A 393 38.25 -9.46 -15.35
N ILE A 394 38.42 -9.82 -14.10
CA ILE A 394 38.41 -8.90 -12.95
C ILE A 394 39.64 -9.13 -12.10
N GLN A 395 40.30 -8.05 -11.72
CA GLN A 395 41.42 -8.06 -10.80
C GLN A 395 40.89 -8.10 -9.37
N LEU A 396 41.43 -9.00 -8.56
CA LEU A 396 41.01 -9.28 -7.19
C LEU A 396 42.21 -9.34 -6.25
N GLN A 397 41.95 -9.16 -4.96
CA GLN A 397 42.95 -9.33 -3.92
C GLN A 397 42.45 -10.29 -2.85
N LYS A 398 43.36 -11.11 -2.30
CA LYS A 398 43.02 -12.04 -1.23
C LYS A 398 42.60 -11.24 0.00
N CYS A 399 41.37 -11.45 0.46
CA CYS A 399 40.89 -10.80 1.67
C CYS A 399 41.62 -11.37 2.91
N PRO A 400 42.23 -10.55 3.77
CA PRO A 400 42.96 -11.02 4.95
C PRO A 400 42.04 -11.58 6.04
N VAL A 401 40.75 -11.23 6.03
CA VAL A 401 39.74 -11.74 6.96
C VAL A 401 39.09 -13.01 6.45
N CYS A 402 38.68 -13.05 5.19
CA CYS A 402 38.06 -14.25 4.62
C CYS A 402 39.08 -15.34 4.30
N GLN A 403 40.35 -14.96 4.08
CA GLN A 403 41.51 -15.83 3.86
C GLN A 403 41.37 -16.87 2.73
N THR A 404 40.37 -16.71 1.88
CA THR A 404 40.09 -17.59 0.74
C THR A 404 40.02 -16.78 -0.55
N ILE A 405 40.66 -17.30 -1.60
CA ILE A 405 40.55 -16.80 -2.98
C ILE A 405 39.65 -17.70 -3.83
N ARG A 406 39.13 -18.77 -3.22
CA ARG A 406 38.30 -19.76 -3.91
C ARG A 406 37.01 -19.15 -4.41
N TYR A 407 36.34 -18.39 -3.54
CA TYR A 407 35.08 -17.71 -3.86
C TYR A 407 35.35 -16.28 -4.28
N SER A 408 34.85 -15.92 -5.45
CA SER A 408 34.99 -14.55 -5.97
C SER A 408 34.37 -13.55 -4.99
N SER A 409 33.23 -13.90 -4.37
CA SER A 409 32.54 -13.10 -3.36
C SER A 409 33.32 -12.86 -2.06
N LYS A 410 34.39 -13.63 -1.81
CA LYS A 410 35.25 -13.52 -0.61
C LYS A 410 36.61 -12.92 -0.90
N ALA A 411 36.87 -12.53 -2.14
CA ALA A 411 37.98 -11.68 -2.50
C ALA A 411 37.59 -10.20 -2.39
N ILE A 412 38.59 -9.34 -2.25
CA ILE A 412 38.44 -7.90 -2.45
C ILE A 412 38.34 -7.66 -3.96
N GLY A 413 37.32 -6.94 -4.40
CA GLY A 413 37.13 -6.61 -5.81
C GLY A 413 36.71 -5.15 -6.01
N PRO A 414 36.79 -4.66 -7.26
CA PRO A 414 36.46 -3.28 -7.59
C PRO A 414 34.96 -2.99 -7.46
N ASP A 415 34.61 -1.76 -7.05
CA ASP A 415 33.22 -1.31 -6.92
C ASP A 415 32.55 -1.07 -8.29
N CYS A 416 33.32 -0.65 -9.30
CA CYS A 416 32.91 -0.45 -10.70
C CYS A 416 31.84 0.64 -10.98
N ARG A 417 31.42 1.43 -9.98
CA ARG A 417 30.43 2.51 -10.16
C ARG A 417 30.73 3.49 -11.30
N GLU A 418 31.98 3.89 -11.48
CA GLU A 418 32.40 4.82 -12.54
C GLU A 418 32.29 4.24 -13.96
N LEU A 419 32.20 2.91 -14.07
CA LEU A 419 31.96 2.22 -15.33
C LEU A 419 30.47 1.99 -15.61
N GLY A 420 29.58 2.44 -14.72
CA GLY A 420 28.16 2.12 -14.81
C GLY A 420 27.87 0.65 -14.55
N ILE A 421 28.69 -0.04 -13.76
CA ILE A 421 28.58 -1.47 -13.48
C ILE A 421 28.45 -1.69 -11.97
N PHE A 422 27.40 -2.39 -11.57
CA PHE A 422 27.16 -2.89 -10.23
C PHE A 422 27.79 -4.28 -10.06
N ASN A 423 28.84 -4.35 -9.25
CA ASN A 423 29.52 -5.58 -8.88
C ASN A 423 28.79 -6.27 -7.70
N TYR A 424 28.03 -7.31 -7.99
CA TYR A 424 27.32 -8.06 -6.96
C TYR A 424 28.28 -8.91 -6.12
N ASN A 425 29.14 -9.71 -6.75
CA ASN A 425 29.93 -10.73 -6.04
C ASN A 425 31.29 -11.10 -6.69
N ASN A 426 31.85 -10.22 -7.53
CA ASN A 426 33.06 -10.41 -8.36
C ASN A 426 32.94 -11.43 -9.50
N ALA A 427 31.94 -12.32 -9.50
CA ALA A 427 31.69 -13.23 -10.62
C ALA A 427 30.56 -12.72 -11.52
N LEU A 428 29.50 -12.20 -10.90
CA LEU A 428 28.32 -11.64 -11.52
C LEU A 428 28.31 -10.13 -11.30
N LEU A 429 28.30 -9.39 -12.40
CA LEU A 429 28.19 -7.94 -12.42
C LEU A 429 27.04 -7.55 -13.35
N PHE A 430 26.42 -6.41 -13.11
CA PHE A 430 25.24 -5.96 -13.83
C PHE A 430 25.41 -4.50 -14.18
N SER A 431 25.14 -4.12 -15.42
CA SER A 431 25.17 -2.71 -15.79
C SER A 431 24.02 -1.95 -15.10
N HIS A 432 24.26 -0.67 -14.78
CA HIS A 432 23.27 0.18 -14.13
C HIS A 432 22.04 0.37 -15.02
N ASP A 433 22.21 0.55 -16.33
CA ASP A 433 21.12 0.69 -17.29
C ASP A 433 20.17 -0.53 -17.34
N LEU A 434 20.67 -1.76 -17.19
CA LEU A 434 19.85 -2.97 -17.06
C LEU A 434 18.97 -2.93 -15.80
N LEU A 435 19.56 -2.55 -14.67
CA LEU A 435 18.85 -2.47 -13.39
C LEU A 435 17.87 -1.29 -13.35
N ASP A 436 18.22 -0.19 -14.03
CA ASP A 436 17.40 0.99 -14.19
C ASP A 436 16.21 0.75 -15.12
N GLU A 437 16.38 -0.01 -16.21
CA GLU A 437 15.28 -0.38 -17.10
C GLU A 437 14.25 -1.22 -16.35
N TYR A 438 14.68 -2.18 -15.53
CA TYR A 438 13.76 -2.91 -14.65
C TYR A 438 13.06 -1.95 -13.67
N THR A 439 13.82 -1.02 -13.08
CA THR A 439 13.31 -0.01 -12.14
C THR A 439 12.22 0.88 -12.77
N SER A 440 12.43 1.30 -14.02
CA SER A 440 11.45 2.03 -14.83
C SER A 440 10.22 1.18 -15.17
N ALA A 441 10.42 -0.08 -15.56
CA ALA A 441 9.35 -0.98 -15.96
C ALA A 441 8.39 -1.32 -14.81
N PHE A 442 8.89 -1.62 -13.60
CA PHE A 442 8.03 -2.02 -12.48
C PHE A 442 7.26 -0.85 -11.84
N THR A 443 7.74 0.38 -12.00
CA THR A 443 7.00 1.58 -11.57
C THR A 443 5.92 1.97 -12.58
N SER A 444 6.13 1.63 -13.85
CA SER A 444 5.21 1.89 -14.94
C SER A 444 4.12 0.82 -15.08
N SER A 445 4.41 -0.44 -14.79
CA SER A 445 3.53 -1.58 -14.99
C SER A 445 3.72 -2.69 -13.94
N GLU A 446 2.81 -3.67 -13.92
CA GLU A 446 2.90 -4.82 -13.01
C GLU A 446 3.99 -5.79 -13.50
N THR A 447 5.22 -5.62 -13.00
CA THR A 447 6.40 -6.41 -13.42
C THR A 447 6.91 -7.28 -12.26
N PRO A 448 6.63 -8.60 -12.25
CA PRO A 448 7.14 -9.50 -11.21
C PRO A 448 8.60 -9.91 -11.46
N PHE A 449 9.30 -10.28 -10.39
CA PHE A 449 10.56 -11.01 -10.50
C PHE A 449 10.30 -12.43 -10.99
N LYS A 450 11.00 -12.88 -12.03
CA LYS A 450 10.99 -14.28 -12.48
C LYS A 450 12.17 -15.10 -11.94
N GLU A 451 13.31 -14.45 -11.69
CA GLU A 451 14.56 -15.11 -11.31
C GLU A 451 15.02 -14.64 -9.90
N SER A 452 15.58 -15.57 -9.12
CA SER A 452 15.89 -15.40 -7.71
C SER A 452 17.16 -14.58 -7.41
N ILE A 453 18.19 -14.66 -8.27
CA ILE A 453 19.46 -13.94 -8.21
C ILE A 453 19.25 -12.50 -8.64
N PHE A 454 18.62 -12.25 -9.80
CA PHE A 454 18.35 -10.89 -10.29
C PHE A 454 17.59 -10.06 -9.25
N ARG A 455 16.63 -10.70 -8.56
CA ARG A 455 15.92 -10.06 -7.45
C ARG A 455 16.88 -9.61 -6.33
N LYS A 456 17.84 -10.45 -5.91
CA LYS A 456 18.82 -10.10 -4.86
C LYS A 456 19.73 -8.96 -5.33
N VAL A 457 20.21 -9.05 -6.57
CA VAL A 457 21.04 -8.03 -7.22
C VAL A 457 20.32 -6.69 -7.22
N TRP A 458 19.07 -6.66 -7.70
CA TRP A 458 18.29 -5.43 -7.75
C TRP A 458 18.07 -4.81 -6.35
N PHE A 459 17.78 -5.63 -5.33
CA PHE A 459 17.68 -5.12 -3.95
C PHE A 459 19.00 -4.55 -3.44
N GLY A 460 20.14 -5.19 -3.75
CA GLY A 460 21.47 -4.66 -3.44
C GLY A 460 21.77 -3.34 -4.15
N PHE A 461 21.36 -3.22 -5.41
CA PHE A 461 21.51 -2.00 -6.21
C PHE A 461 20.67 -0.84 -5.67
N VAL A 462 19.36 -1.04 -5.44
CA VAL A 462 18.49 0.04 -4.94
C VAL A 462 18.79 0.43 -3.50
N ASP A 463 19.48 -0.41 -2.73
CA ASP A 463 19.99 -0.04 -1.41
C ASP A 463 21.13 0.98 -1.48
N LEU A 464 21.81 1.11 -2.63
CA LEU A 464 22.85 2.12 -2.90
C LEU A 464 22.30 3.39 -3.55
N LEU A 465 21.06 3.39 -4.05
CA LEU A 465 20.45 4.57 -4.67
C LEU A 465 20.15 5.65 -3.62
N ASP A 466 20.62 6.87 -3.87
CA ASP A 466 20.29 8.02 -3.01
C ASP A 466 18.95 8.66 -3.39
N PHE A 467 17.89 8.22 -2.73
CA PHE A 467 16.55 8.81 -2.82
C PHE A 467 16.33 9.98 -1.85
N SER A 468 17.37 10.74 -1.49
CA SER A 468 17.22 11.91 -0.63
C SER A 468 16.27 12.96 -1.22
N ASN A 469 15.64 13.76 -0.35
CA ASN A 469 14.80 14.92 -0.67
C ASN A 469 13.54 14.67 -1.52
N ASP A 470 13.15 13.42 -1.74
CA ASP A 470 12.00 13.09 -2.60
C ASP A 470 10.64 13.05 -1.88
N MET A 471 10.61 13.02 -0.55
CA MET A 471 9.36 12.95 0.23
C MET A 471 8.81 14.31 0.66
N VAL A 472 9.40 15.41 0.19
CA VAL A 472 8.96 16.78 0.47
C VAL A 472 8.55 17.47 -0.82
N CYS A 473 7.30 17.94 -0.88
CA CYS A 473 6.83 18.66 -2.06
C CYS A 473 7.41 20.09 -2.08
N PRO A 474 8.05 20.54 -3.17
CA PRO A 474 8.62 21.88 -3.26
C PRO A 474 7.60 23.02 -3.06
N GLN A 475 6.33 22.77 -3.40
CA GLN A 475 5.26 23.75 -3.26
C GLN A 475 4.63 23.77 -1.86
N CYS A 476 4.68 22.66 -1.10
CA CYS A 476 4.06 22.59 0.23
C CYS A 476 5.08 22.72 1.37
N GLY A 477 6.37 22.46 1.12
CA GLY A 477 7.40 22.38 2.15
C GLY A 477 7.24 21.17 3.08
N PRO A 478 8.05 21.07 4.15
CA PRO A 478 8.12 19.86 4.99
C PRO A 478 6.86 19.58 5.82
N SER A 479 6.01 20.59 6.07
CA SER A 479 4.78 20.45 6.85
C SER A 479 3.59 20.99 6.07
N PRO A 480 2.95 20.17 5.21
CA PRO A 480 1.85 20.61 4.35
C PRO A 480 0.63 21.00 5.18
N GLU A 481 -0.01 22.13 4.85
CA GLU A 481 -1.25 22.57 5.50
C GLU A 481 -2.42 21.60 5.25
N THR A 482 -2.41 20.93 4.10
CA THR A 482 -3.43 19.94 3.69
C THR A 482 -2.76 18.58 3.50
N VAL A 483 -3.23 17.59 4.26
CA VAL A 483 -2.82 16.18 4.09
C VAL A 483 -4.03 15.35 3.72
N ILE A 484 -3.86 14.51 2.69
CA ILE A 484 -4.86 13.63 2.14
C ILE A 484 -4.41 12.19 2.46
N TRP A 485 -5.25 11.45 3.16
CA TRP A 485 -4.98 10.08 3.58
C TRP A 485 -5.85 9.13 2.80
N ASP A 486 -5.31 7.96 2.51
CA ASP A 486 -6.10 6.83 2.04
C ASP A 486 -5.34 5.52 2.33
N GLY A 487 -6.09 4.48 2.66
CA GLY A 487 -5.59 3.15 2.85
C GLY A 487 -5.66 2.37 1.55
N ILE A 488 -4.62 1.59 1.24
CA ILE A 488 -4.65 0.68 0.10
C ILE A 488 -4.38 -0.75 0.54
N THR A 489 -5.15 -1.68 -0.03
CA THR A 489 -4.90 -3.11 0.06
C THR A 489 -3.62 -3.50 -0.71
N LEU A 490 -2.47 -3.22 -0.11
CA LEU A 490 -1.17 -3.74 -0.50
C LEU A 490 -0.69 -4.63 0.62
N ALA A 491 -1.25 -5.83 0.61
CA ALA A 491 -1.04 -6.76 1.69
C ALA A 491 -0.11 -7.89 1.23
N TYR A 492 0.93 -8.14 2.02
CA TYR A 492 1.68 -9.39 2.00
C TYR A 492 1.14 -10.34 3.07
N SER A 493 1.56 -11.60 2.99
CA SER A 493 1.08 -12.67 3.86
C SER A 493 1.28 -12.33 5.34
N LYS A 494 0.25 -12.48 6.19
CA LYS A 494 0.41 -12.34 7.66
C LYS A 494 1.47 -13.29 8.22
N LYS A 495 1.76 -14.40 7.53
CA LYS A 495 2.80 -15.38 7.91
C LYS A 495 4.23 -14.84 7.76
N GLN A 496 4.41 -13.77 6.98
CA GLN A 496 5.70 -13.13 6.73
C GLN A 496 5.89 -11.86 7.56
N ILE A 497 4.94 -11.53 8.45
CA ILE A 497 5.09 -10.46 9.43
C ILE A 497 6.09 -10.92 10.50
N LEU A 498 7.19 -10.20 10.59
CA LEU A 498 8.14 -10.28 11.67
C LEU A 498 7.66 -9.37 12.82
N ASN A 499 8.08 -9.69 14.04
CA ASN A 499 7.84 -8.84 15.23
C ASN A 499 8.55 -7.47 15.16
N THR A 500 9.24 -7.19 14.05
CA THR A 500 9.95 -5.92 13.79
C THR A 500 9.06 -4.84 13.20
N ILE A 501 7.86 -5.16 12.69
CA ILE A 501 6.91 -4.13 12.23
C ILE A 501 6.50 -3.26 13.42
N TYR A 502 6.66 -1.95 13.27
CA TYR A 502 6.36 -0.98 14.31
C TYR A 502 5.63 0.21 13.70
N PRO A 503 4.31 0.12 13.46
CA PRO A 503 3.52 1.21 12.92
C PRO A 503 3.42 2.36 13.95
N PRO A 504 2.98 3.55 13.53
CA PRO A 504 2.72 4.67 14.45
C PRO A 504 1.73 4.31 15.56
N THR A 505 0.86 3.32 15.33
CA THR A 505 -0.14 2.83 16.30
C THR A 505 0.45 2.03 17.46
N SER A 506 1.73 1.64 17.38
CA SER A 506 2.41 0.86 18.41
C SER A 506 2.48 1.60 19.75
N LYS A 507 2.24 0.85 20.83
CA LYS A 507 2.37 1.35 22.20
C LYS A 507 3.83 1.34 22.63
N HIS A 508 4.27 2.42 23.26
CA HIS A 508 5.61 2.53 23.84
C HIS A 508 5.52 2.67 25.36
N ARG A 509 6.45 2.05 26.10
CA ARG A 509 6.48 2.13 27.58
C ARG A 509 6.70 3.54 28.09
N ASP A 510 7.50 4.33 27.37
CA ASP A 510 7.81 5.72 27.71
C ASP A 510 6.80 6.71 27.09
N ALA A 511 5.67 6.22 26.55
CA ALA A 511 4.61 7.08 26.06
C ALA A 511 3.86 7.72 27.22
N ILE A 512 3.51 9.01 27.06
CA ILE A 512 2.69 9.72 28.03
C ILE A 512 1.32 9.04 28.17
N VAL A 513 0.83 8.95 29.41
CA VAL A 513 -0.50 8.44 29.72
C VAL A 513 -1.43 9.63 29.93
N ARG A 514 -2.57 9.65 29.25
CA ARG A 514 -3.56 10.71 29.32
C ARG A 514 -4.85 10.17 29.93
N GLU A 515 -5.24 10.70 31.09
CA GLU A 515 -6.49 10.38 31.79
C GLU A 515 -7.74 10.99 31.11
N ARG A 516 -7.86 10.83 29.78
CA ARG A 516 -8.96 11.38 28.98
C ARG A 516 -10.18 10.46 28.97
N ARG A 517 -11.36 11.06 29.03
CA ARG A 517 -12.65 10.38 28.85
C ARG A 517 -13.36 10.92 27.61
N TYR A 518 -14.32 10.17 27.08
CA TYR A 518 -15.15 10.68 26.00
C TYR A 518 -15.87 11.96 26.42
N PRO A 519 -15.83 13.03 25.60
CA PRO A 519 -16.55 14.25 25.91
C PRO A 519 -18.06 13.98 25.92
N LYS A 520 -18.80 14.75 26.74
CA LYS A 520 -20.26 14.80 26.66
C LYS A 520 -20.69 15.28 25.26
N ASN A 521 -21.96 15.09 24.90
CA ASN A 521 -22.48 15.49 23.59
C ASN A 521 -22.11 16.96 23.27
N GLN A 522 -21.34 17.15 22.20
CA GLN A 522 -20.87 18.46 21.76
C GLN A 522 -21.68 19.02 20.58
N ALA A 523 -22.85 18.46 20.27
CA ALA A 523 -23.73 19.03 19.26
C ALA A 523 -24.13 20.48 19.61
N PHE A 524 -24.51 21.28 18.60
CA PHE A 524 -25.06 22.61 18.85
C PHE A 524 -26.27 22.52 19.78
N ILE A 525 -27.23 21.68 19.41
CA ILE A 525 -28.44 21.40 20.20
C ILE A 525 -28.21 20.10 20.98
N GLU A 526 -28.12 20.15 22.30
CA GLU A 526 -27.83 18.97 23.13
C GLU A 526 -29.00 17.99 23.24
N ASP A 527 -30.24 18.52 23.18
CA ASP A 527 -31.46 17.73 23.27
C ASP A 527 -31.69 16.87 22.01
N LYS A 528 -31.77 15.55 22.20
CA LYS A 528 -31.88 14.59 21.09
C LYS A 528 -33.25 14.63 20.40
N SER A 529 -34.31 14.90 21.16
CA SER A 529 -35.69 14.93 20.63
C SER A 529 -35.88 16.16 19.76
N LEU A 530 -35.40 17.32 20.23
CA LEU A 530 -35.40 18.56 19.47
C LEU A 530 -34.58 18.45 18.18
N ARG A 531 -33.38 17.87 18.24
CA ARG A 531 -32.56 17.61 17.03
C ARG A 531 -33.32 16.80 15.98
N LYS A 532 -33.94 15.70 16.40
CA LYS A 532 -34.73 14.84 15.49
C LYS A 532 -35.89 15.60 14.88
N LEU A 533 -36.63 16.35 15.70
CA LEU A 533 -37.77 17.13 15.26
C LEU A 533 -37.36 18.21 14.25
N LEU A 534 -36.33 19.01 14.55
CA LEU A 534 -35.82 20.02 13.61
C LEU A 534 -35.28 19.39 12.33
N SER A 535 -34.54 18.29 12.43
CA SER A 535 -34.01 17.60 11.24
C SER A 535 -35.12 17.06 10.34
N SER A 536 -36.21 16.49 10.90
CA SER A 536 -37.32 15.96 10.11
C SER A 536 -38.20 17.05 9.52
N THR A 537 -38.38 18.16 10.25
CA THR A 537 -39.38 19.17 9.91
C THR A 537 -38.79 20.30 9.06
N MET A 538 -37.55 20.70 9.32
CA MET A 538 -36.93 21.90 8.74
C MET A 538 -36.00 21.60 7.56
N GLY A 539 -35.47 20.37 7.45
CA GLY A 539 -34.56 19.98 6.37
C GLY A 539 -35.25 19.80 5.01
N GLU A 540 -36.53 19.44 5.01
CA GLU A 540 -37.31 19.19 3.79
C GLU A 540 -38.30 20.33 3.50
N PRO A 541 -38.65 20.59 2.21
CA PRO A 541 -39.74 21.49 1.86
C PRO A 541 -41.04 21.15 2.59
N ILE A 542 -41.80 22.17 2.98
CA ILE A 542 -43.11 21.98 3.64
C ILE A 542 -44.19 21.61 2.60
N ALA A 543 -43.94 21.87 1.31
CA ALA A 543 -44.82 21.64 0.16
C ALA A 543 -46.14 22.44 0.22
N LEU A 544 -46.08 23.69 0.69
CA LEU A 544 -47.24 24.59 0.86
C LEU A 544 -47.91 25.01 -0.46
N HIS A 545 -47.21 24.84 -1.59
CA HIS A 545 -47.60 25.36 -2.91
C HIS A 545 -48.87 24.74 -3.50
N ASN A 546 -49.26 23.53 -3.06
CA ASN A 546 -50.42 22.83 -3.64
C ASN A 546 -51.78 23.37 -3.16
N ILE A 547 -51.84 24.02 -1.99
CA ILE A 547 -53.11 24.48 -1.39
C ILE A 547 -53.28 26.00 -1.52
N LEU A 548 -52.20 26.77 -1.51
CA LEU A 548 -52.24 28.24 -1.64
C LEU A 548 -52.31 28.73 -3.10
N SER A 549 -52.13 27.84 -4.08
CA SER A 549 -52.35 28.18 -5.48
C SER A 549 -53.84 28.48 -5.68
N LYS A 550 -54.17 29.69 -6.14
CA LYS A 550 -55.55 30.12 -6.45
C LYS A 550 -56.15 29.38 -7.67
N ASN A 551 -55.66 28.20 -8.03
CA ASN A 551 -56.21 27.38 -9.09
C ASN A 551 -57.37 26.56 -8.55
N LYS A 552 -58.60 26.99 -8.87
CA LYS A 552 -59.87 26.40 -8.43
C LYS A 552 -60.12 24.94 -8.88
N ASN A 553 -59.19 24.31 -9.61
CA ASN A 553 -59.39 23.00 -10.25
C ASN A 553 -58.43 21.89 -9.76
N VAL A 554 -57.81 22.02 -8.59
CA VAL A 554 -56.97 20.94 -8.04
C VAL A 554 -57.77 20.13 -7.01
N THR A 555 -58.08 18.88 -7.32
CA THR A 555 -58.57 17.89 -6.35
C THR A 555 -57.40 17.48 -5.45
N ILE A 556 -57.35 18.00 -4.22
CA ILE A 556 -56.28 17.71 -3.26
C ILE A 556 -56.70 16.53 -2.39
N ASP A 557 -55.88 15.48 -2.34
CA ASP A 557 -56.11 14.31 -1.50
C ASP A 557 -56.11 14.72 -0.01
N VAL A 558 -57.13 14.29 0.75
CA VAL A 558 -57.28 14.53 2.19
C VAL A 558 -56.03 14.08 2.96
N LYS A 559 -55.37 12.99 2.52
CA LYS A 559 -54.13 12.51 3.13
C LYS A 559 -52.98 13.50 3.04
N VAL A 560 -52.94 14.32 1.98
CA VAL A 560 -51.92 15.37 1.79
C VAL A 560 -52.19 16.53 2.75
N ILE A 561 -53.47 16.89 2.96
CA ILE A 561 -53.87 17.92 3.92
C ILE A 561 -53.53 17.48 5.36
N ASP A 562 -53.87 16.25 5.75
CA ASP A 562 -53.56 15.70 7.07
C ASP A 562 -52.05 15.66 7.34
N ALA A 563 -51.26 15.24 6.34
CA ALA A 563 -49.80 15.26 6.45
C ALA A 563 -49.24 16.67 6.63
N MET A 564 -49.84 17.67 5.97
CA MET A 564 -49.42 19.06 6.07
C MET A 564 -49.79 19.69 7.42
N ILE A 565 -51.01 19.44 7.93
CA ILE A 565 -51.44 19.87 9.27
C ILE A 565 -50.49 19.28 10.32
N LYS A 566 -50.19 17.98 10.20
CA LYS A 566 -49.21 17.33 11.09
C LYS A 566 -47.85 18.01 11.04
N LYS A 567 -47.36 18.37 9.84
CA LYS A 567 -46.08 19.06 9.67
C LYS A 567 -46.10 20.47 10.28
N LEU A 568 -47.21 21.20 10.20
CA LEU A 568 -47.37 22.51 10.83
C LEU A 568 -47.40 22.41 12.37
N HIS A 569 -48.10 21.43 12.95
CA HIS A 569 -48.02 21.17 14.40
C HIS A 569 -46.59 20.83 14.84
N GLN A 570 -45.86 20.05 14.04
CA GLN A 570 -44.44 19.76 14.31
C GLN A 570 -43.56 21.01 14.24
N VAL A 571 -43.90 22.00 13.40
CA VAL A 571 -43.20 23.30 13.36
C VAL A 571 -43.47 24.09 14.65
N GLU A 572 -44.71 24.15 15.11
CA GLU A 572 -45.09 24.83 16.35
C GLU A 572 -44.42 24.18 17.58
N GLU A 573 -44.45 22.85 17.65
CA GLU A 573 -43.74 22.06 18.66
C GLU A 573 -42.23 22.35 18.63
N ALA A 574 -41.63 22.41 17.44
CA ALA A 574 -40.21 22.72 17.29
C ALA A 574 -39.87 24.14 17.77
N ILE A 575 -40.72 25.12 17.48
CA ILE A 575 -40.56 26.51 17.95
C ILE A 575 -40.63 26.58 19.48
N GLN A 576 -41.61 25.90 20.08
CA GLN A 576 -41.77 25.87 21.53
C GLN A 576 -40.55 25.23 22.20
N LEU A 577 -40.18 24.02 21.79
CA LEU A 577 -39.04 23.30 22.35
C LEU A 577 -37.71 24.04 22.11
N THR A 578 -37.56 24.74 20.98
CA THR A 578 -36.39 25.59 20.73
C THR A 578 -36.34 26.74 21.74
N GLY A 579 -37.47 27.37 22.08
CA GLY A 579 -37.52 28.38 23.15
C GLY A 579 -37.09 27.86 24.51
N GLU A 580 -37.60 26.69 24.88
CA GLU A 580 -37.33 26.05 26.18
C GLU A 580 -35.87 25.58 26.32
N LYS A 581 -35.27 25.08 25.24
CA LYS A 581 -33.95 24.41 25.29
C LYS A 581 -32.81 25.21 24.67
N CYS A 582 -33.12 26.10 23.73
CA CYS A 582 -32.16 26.80 22.88
C CYS A 582 -32.65 28.22 22.55
N GLY A 583 -33.03 29.01 23.57
CA GLY A 583 -33.73 30.30 23.40
C GLY A 583 -33.08 31.27 22.40
N GLY A 584 -31.76 31.24 22.25
CA GLY A 584 -31.04 32.06 21.26
C GLY A 584 -31.37 31.75 19.78
N LEU A 585 -31.96 30.58 19.49
CA LEU A 585 -32.35 30.16 18.13
C LEU A 585 -33.85 30.36 17.86
N GLN A 586 -34.68 30.55 18.88
CA GLN A 586 -36.14 30.52 18.75
C GLN A 586 -36.65 31.61 17.82
N ASN A 587 -36.21 32.85 18.03
CA ASN A 587 -36.70 33.98 17.24
C ASN A 587 -36.30 33.89 15.77
N LEU A 588 -35.10 33.35 15.49
CA LEU A 588 -34.68 33.06 14.12
C LEU A 588 -35.53 31.95 13.49
N LEU A 589 -35.88 30.91 14.25
CA LEU A 589 -36.77 29.87 13.76
C LEU A 589 -38.16 30.43 13.44
N VAL A 590 -38.70 31.30 14.30
CA VAL A 590 -39.98 32.00 14.07
C VAL A 590 -39.93 32.91 12.85
N SER A 591 -38.82 33.62 12.62
CA SER A 591 -38.70 34.56 11.48
C SER A 591 -38.77 33.86 10.12
N TYR A 592 -38.39 32.58 10.06
CA TYR A 592 -38.46 31.75 8.84
C TYR A 592 -39.68 30.83 8.79
N TYR A 593 -40.02 30.15 9.89
CA TYR A 593 -41.03 29.08 9.92
C TYR A 593 -42.30 29.44 10.69
N GLY A 594 -42.38 30.64 11.27
CA GLY A 594 -43.55 31.08 12.02
C GLY A 594 -44.82 31.08 11.15
N PRO A 595 -46.01 30.81 11.73
CA PRO A 595 -47.26 30.72 10.96
C PRO A 595 -47.54 31.96 10.10
N ALA A 596 -47.27 33.17 10.63
CA ALA A 596 -47.42 34.42 9.90
C ALA A 596 -46.46 34.53 8.70
N ARG A 597 -45.22 34.04 8.85
CA ARG A 597 -44.21 34.03 7.79
C ARG A 597 -44.59 33.05 6.67
N LEU A 598 -44.98 31.83 7.04
CA LEU A 598 -45.40 30.80 6.09
C LEU A 598 -46.65 31.25 5.31
N LYS A 599 -47.60 31.92 5.97
CA LYS A 599 -48.81 32.47 5.33
C LYS A 599 -48.50 33.60 4.35
N SER A 600 -47.59 34.51 4.70
CA SER A 600 -47.35 35.74 3.93
C SER A 600 -46.34 35.56 2.78
N LYS A 601 -45.30 34.77 3.01
CA LYS A 601 -44.15 34.66 2.10
C LYS A 601 -43.82 33.20 1.72
N GLY A 602 -44.64 32.24 2.12
CA GLY A 602 -44.51 30.83 1.72
C GLY A 602 -43.33 30.13 2.39
N GLU A 603 -42.77 29.15 1.67
CA GLU A 603 -41.71 28.28 2.19
C GLU A 603 -40.42 29.04 2.54
N PRO A 604 -39.67 28.59 3.57
CA PRO A 604 -38.37 29.14 3.89
C PRO A 604 -37.33 28.90 2.80
N ALA A 605 -36.40 29.84 2.66
CA ALA A 605 -35.29 29.76 1.73
C ALA A 605 -34.44 28.49 1.94
N VAL A 606 -33.78 28.05 0.86
CA VAL A 606 -32.94 26.85 0.89
C VAL A 606 -31.82 26.99 1.93
N GLU A 607 -31.28 28.20 2.07
CA GLU A 607 -30.22 28.56 3.00
C GLU A 607 -30.65 28.38 4.45
N ALA A 608 -31.86 28.83 4.81
CA ALA A 608 -32.44 28.62 6.13
C ALA A 608 -32.65 27.13 6.42
N ARG A 609 -33.20 26.38 5.45
CA ARG A 609 -33.37 24.92 5.57
C ARG A 609 -32.04 24.20 5.80
N LYS A 610 -31.01 24.54 5.01
CA LYS A 610 -29.64 24.00 5.16
C LYS A 610 -29.04 24.34 6.52
N PHE A 611 -29.21 25.58 6.99
CA PHE A 611 -28.75 25.99 8.31
C PHE A 611 -29.38 25.17 9.43
N PHE A 612 -30.71 25.09 9.49
CA PHE A 612 -31.41 24.33 10.53
C PHE A 612 -31.13 22.83 10.45
N ALA A 613 -31.01 22.26 9.24
CA ALA A 613 -30.59 20.88 9.07
C ALA A 613 -29.18 20.65 9.63
N GLN A 614 -28.23 21.54 9.36
CA GLN A 614 -26.83 21.41 9.77
C GLN A 614 -26.60 21.59 11.28
N ILE A 615 -27.31 22.49 11.95
CA ILE A 615 -27.17 22.67 13.42
C ILE A 615 -27.91 21.61 14.23
N SER A 616 -28.86 20.91 13.60
CA SER A 616 -29.65 19.85 14.23
C SER A 616 -29.01 18.47 14.14
N THR A 617 -27.82 18.36 13.54
CA THR A 617 -27.13 17.08 13.44
C THR A 617 -26.46 16.69 14.78
N ASN A 618 -26.09 15.42 14.93
CA ASN A 618 -25.45 14.92 16.15
C ASN A 618 -23.92 15.16 16.19
N GLU A 619 -23.41 15.87 15.20
CA GLU A 619 -21.99 16.18 15.04
C GLU A 619 -21.52 17.22 16.06
N SER A 620 -20.26 17.13 16.44
CA SER A 620 -19.65 18.14 17.32
C SER A 620 -19.70 19.51 16.65
N CYS A 621 -20.17 20.52 17.37
CA CYS A 621 -20.17 21.91 16.93
C CYS A 621 -18.75 22.39 16.58
N THR A 622 -17.71 21.81 17.21
CA THR A 622 -16.30 22.10 16.91
C THR A 622 -15.82 21.56 15.56
N GLN A 623 -16.55 20.65 14.92
CA GLN A 623 -16.32 20.27 13.53
C GLN A 623 -16.78 21.38 12.57
N VAL A 624 -17.92 21.99 12.88
CA VAL A 624 -18.52 23.05 12.06
C VAL A 624 -17.76 24.37 12.28
N ILE A 625 -17.36 24.65 13.52
CA ILE A 625 -16.68 25.86 13.93
C ILE A 625 -15.48 25.47 14.81
N ASN A 626 -14.33 25.26 14.18
CA ASN A 626 -13.07 25.04 14.89
C ASN A 626 -12.53 26.37 15.48
N ARG A 627 -11.39 26.36 16.17
CA ARG A 627 -10.86 27.56 16.85
C ARG A 627 -10.60 28.74 15.88
N PRO A 628 -9.97 28.56 14.71
CA PRO A 628 -9.83 29.65 13.73
C PRO A 628 -11.17 30.20 13.23
N ALA A 629 -12.13 29.32 12.94
CA ALA A 629 -13.47 29.73 12.50
C ALA A 629 -14.24 30.48 13.61
N LEU A 630 -14.07 30.09 14.88
CA LEU A 630 -14.66 30.79 16.03
C LEU A 630 -14.13 32.23 16.12
N LYS A 631 -12.82 32.43 15.95
CA LYS A 631 -12.21 33.77 15.89
C LYS A 631 -12.77 34.59 14.72
N ALA A 632 -12.99 33.96 13.57
CA ALA A 632 -13.57 34.63 12.42
C ALA A 632 -15.04 35.02 12.67
N LEU A 633 -15.82 34.18 13.36
CA LEU A 633 -17.18 34.48 13.81
C LEU A 633 -17.22 35.63 14.84
N GLN A 634 -16.33 35.62 15.83
CA GLN A 634 -16.16 36.72 16.80
C GLN A 634 -15.91 38.05 16.08
N SER A 635 -14.93 38.07 15.19
CA SER A 635 -14.58 39.26 14.42
C SER A 635 -15.71 39.75 13.51
N PHE A 636 -16.55 38.85 12.98
CA PHE A 636 -17.76 39.24 12.25
C PHE A 636 -18.80 39.89 13.16
N LEU A 637 -19.04 39.33 14.34
CA LEU A 637 -20.06 39.79 15.29
C LEU A 637 -19.73 41.16 15.91
N GLU A 638 -18.45 41.55 15.96
CA GLU A 638 -18.04 42.90 16.39
C GLU A 638 -18.55 43.99 15.45
N THR A 639 -18.55 43.74 14.13
CA THR A 639 -18.96 44.72 13.11
C THR A 639 -19.71 44.05 11.95
N PRO A 640 -20.96 43.57 12.17
CA PRO A 640 -21.69 42.82 11.14
C PRO A 640 -22.01 43.70 9.93
N SER A 641 -21.44 43.39 8.76
CA SER A 641 -21.62 44.17 7.53
C SER A 641 -21.23 43.36 6.29
N ASP A 642 -21.56 43.85 5.10
CA ASP A 642 -21.10 43.27 3.82
C ASP A 642 -19.59 43.04 3.77
N LYS A 643 -18.81 43.99 4.33
CA LYS A 643 -17.35 43.94 4.35
C LYS A 643 -16.81 42.83 5.27
N THR A 644 -17.57 42.44 6.28
CA THR A 644 -17.16 41.39 7.23
C THR A 644 -17.79 40.03 6.94
N LEU A 645 -18.82 39.95 6.07
CA LEU A 645 -19.41 38.68 5.62
C LEU A 645 -18.38 37.63 5.16
N PRO A 646 -17.31 37.98 4.40
CA PRO A 646 -16.30 36.99 3.98
C PRO A 646 -15.58 36.30 5.14
N ARG A 647 -15.58 36.87 6.36
CA ARG A 647 -15.01 36.23 7.56
C ARG A 647 -15.75 34.93 7.91
N LEU A 648 -17.02 34.82 7.56
CA LEU A 648 -17.82 33.61 7.79
C LEU A 648 -17.54 32.50 6.77
N ALA A 649 -16.68 32.73 5.75
CA ALA A 649 -16.46 31.77 4.67
C ALA A 649 -16.02 30.38 5.16
N SER A 650 -15.32 30.27 6.30
CA SER A 650 -14.96 28.99 6.91
C SER A 650 -16.10 28.27 7.64
N ILE A 651 -17.30 28.87 7.70
CA ILE A 651 -18.50 28.33 8.32
C ILE A 651 -19.66 28.39 7.30
N PRO A 652 -19.70 27.45 6.33
CA PRO A 652 -20.56 27.58 5.15
C PRO A 652 -22.05 27.80 5.47
N CYS A 653 -22.58 27.12 6.49
CA CYS A 653 -23.98 27.27 6.89
C CYS A 653 -24.33 28.67 7.41
N LEU A 654 -23.42 29.34 8.12
CA LEU A 654 -23.63 30.71 8.60
C LEU A 654 -23.45 31.72 7.46
N TYR A 655 -22.40 31.53 6.64
CA TYR A 655 -22.12 32.40 5.50
C TYR A 655 -23.30 32.46 4.54
N HIS A 656 -23.82 31.32 4.11
CA HIS A 656 -24.94 31.29 3.15
C HIS A 656 -26.21 31.94 3.71
N LEU A 657 -26.51 31.73 5.00
CA LEU A 657 -27.68 32.34 5.63
C LEU A 657 -27.53 33.87 5.74
N ALA A 658 -26.36 34.35 6.16
CA ALA A 658 -26.09 35.78 6.28
C ALA A 658 -26.06 36.49 4.92
N VAL A 659 -25.46 35.87 3.89
CA VAL A 659 -25.49 36.38 2.52
C VAL A 659 -26.92 36.44 1.98
N HIS A 660 -27.75 35.44 2.28
CA HIS A 660 -29.17 35.45 1.88
C HIS A 660 -29.91 36.64 2.50
N GLU A 661 -29.85 36.83 3.84
CA GLU A 661 -30.50 37.98 4.49
C GLU A 661 -29.98 39.32 3.96
N TRP A 662 -28.65 39.45 3.79
CA TRP A 662 -28.07 40.68 3.27
C TRP A 662 -28.52 40.97 1.84
N THR A 663 -28.61 39.95 0.99
CA THR A 663 -29.04 40.10 -0.40
C THR A 663 -30.50 40.52 -0.49
N GLU A 664 -31.38 39.94 0.33
CA GLU A 664 -32.81 40.25 0.33
C GLU A 664 -33.15 41.59 1.01
N HIS A 665 -32.43 41.97 2.07
CA HIS A 665 -32.85 43.05 2.96
C HIS A 665 -31.84 44.19 3.08
N LYS A 666 -30.62 44.03 2.56
CA LYS A 666 -29.49 44.98 2.73
C LYS A 666 -29.13 45.27 4.20
N GLN A 667 -29.57 44.40 5.10
CA GLN A 667 -29.29 44.43 6.53
C GLN A 667 -29.36 43.01 7.09
N LEU A 668 -28.72 42.78 8.23
CA LEU A 668 -28.80 41.53 8.98
C LEU A 668 -29.80 41.70 10.12
N SER A 669 -30.69 40.72 10.32
CA SER A 669 -31.71 40.79 11.36
C SER A 669 -31.11 40.67 12.76
N SER A 670 -31.78 41.26 13.76
CA SER A 670 -31.43 41.07 15.17
C SER A 670 -31.53 39.60 15.58
N GLU A 671 -32.47 38.87 15.00
CA GLU A 671 -32.71 37.45 15.25
C GLU A 671 -31.55 36.59 14.74
N LEU A 672 -31.02 36.88 13.55
CA LEU A 672 -29.85 36.20 12.99
C LEU A 672 -28.61 36.43 13.85
N LEU A 673 -28.35 37.69 14.22
CA LEU A 673 -27.18 38.05 15.03
C LEU A 673 -27.26 37.42 16.44
N ALA A 674 -28.44 37.40 17.05
CA ALA A 674 -28.67 36.73 18.33
C ALA A 674 -28.41 35.21 18.24
N ALA A 675 -28.85 34.57 17.16
CA ALA A 675 -28.58 33.16 16.90
C ALA A 675 -27.08 32.88 16.70
N PHE A 676 -26.37 33.74 15.96
CA PHE A 676 -24.94 33.61 15.75
C PHE A 676 -24.14 33.81 17.04
N GLU A 677 -24.54 34.76 17.90
CA GLU A 677 -23.94 34.96 19.21
C GLU A 677 -24.18 33.75 20.15
N TRP A 678 -25.38 33.15 20.09
CA TRP A 678 -25.67 31.91 20.82
C TRP A 678 -24.78 30.75 20.33
N ILE A 679 -24.64 30.59 19.02
CA ILE A 679 -23.76 29.59 18.38
C ILE A 679 -22.30 29.81 18.82
N ARG A 680 -21.84 31.05 18.81
CA ARG A 680 -20.49 31.44 19.22
C ARG A 680 -20.21 31.02 20.66
N LYS A 681 -21.09 31.38 21.61
CA LYS A 681 -20.98 30.99 23.02
C LYS A 681 -20.96 29.48 23.20
N ARG A 682 -21.87 28.77 22.50
CA ARG A 682 -21.94 27.30 22.56
C ARG A 682 -20.64 26.62 22.13
N VAL A 683 -20.03 27.09 21.05
CA VAL A 683 -18.76 26.55 20.54
C VAL A 683 -17.59 26.92 21.45
N GLU A 684 -17.55 28.15 21.95
CA GLU A 684 -16.53 28.62 22.90
C GLU A 684 -16.54 27.77 24.18
N ASP A 685 -17.73 27.50 24.73
CA ASP A 685 -17.90 26.62 25.89
C ASP A 685 -17.46 25.18 25.59
N ALA A 686 -17.80 24.65 24.41
CA ALA A 686 -17.38 23.31 23.99
C ALA A 686 -15.85 23.20 23.84
N LEU A 687 -15.19 24.20 23.27
CA LEU A 687 -13.72 24.24 23.16
C LEU A 687 -13.07 24.38 24.54
N ARG A 688 -13.53 25.33 25.37
CA ARG A 688 -13.02 25.59 26.72
C ARG A 688 -13.14 24.38 27.63
N THR A 689 -14.24 23.63 27.55
CA THR A 689 -14.44 22.41 28.35
C THR A 689 -13.65 21.20 27.85
N SER A 690 -13.25 21.20 26.57
CA SER A 690 -12.47 20.10 25.97
C SER A 690 -10.97 20.26 26.21
N ILE A 691 -10.48 21.49 26.17
CA ILE A 691 -9.07 21.83 26.31
C ILE A 691 -8.77 21.95 27.82
N SER A 692 -7.94 21.05 28.35
CA SER A 692 -7.46 21.14 29.74
C SER A 692 -6.15 21.93 29.81
N ASP A 693 -5.83 22.53 30.96
CA ASP A 693 -4.57 23.25 31.21
C ASP A 693 -3.32 22.35 31.12
N ASP A 694 -3.48 21.03 31.22
CA ASP A 694 -2.37 20.07 31.13
C ASP A 694 -2.21 19.52 29.70
N SER A 695 -1.60 20.28 28.77
CA SER A 695 -1.84 20.00 27.33
C SER A 695 -0.77 20.38 26.30
N SER A 696 0.52 20.46 26.63
CA SER A 696 1.54 20.49 25.57
C SER A 696 2.03 19.07 25.23
N LEU A 697 1.93 18.70 23.95
CA LEU A 697 2.63 17.52 23.43
C LEU A 697 4.10 17.91 23.22
N GLN A 698 4.97 17.46 24.13
CA GLN A 698 6.40 17.73 24.08
C GLN A 698 7.03 17.08 22.83
N ILE A 699 7.99 17.78 22.22
CA ILE A 699 8.87 17.21 21.19
C ILE A 699 10.04 16.56 21.90
N HIS A 700 10.33 15.30 21.58
CA HIS A 700 11.49 14.57 22.07
C HIS A 700 12.54 14.50 20.95
N PRO A 701 13.50 15.44 20.87
CA PRO A 701 14.47 15.51 19.77
C PRO A 701 15.36 14.26 19.66
N GLY A 702 15.54 13.49 20.75
CA GLY A 702 16.30 12.23 20.75
C GLY A 702 15.58 11.02 20.16
N LEU A 703 14.30 11.13 19.78
CA LEU A 703 13.55 10.05 19.10
C LEU A 703 13.68 10.07 17.57
N ALA A 704 14.43 11.02 17.01
CA ALA A 704 14.63 11.19 15.57
C ALA A 704 15.46 10.04 14.97
N VAL A 705 14.90 8.84 14.95
CA VAL A 705 15.53 7.65 14.37
C VAL A 705 14.54 7.08 13.36
N ASP A 706 14.51 7.64 12.15
CA ASP A 706 13.82 6.97 11.03
C ASP A 706 14.75 5.95 10.33
N ASN A 707 16.02 5.83 10.73
CA ASN A 707 16.97 4.84 10.17
C ASN A 707 16.52 3.37 10.37
N GLY A 708 15.49 3.13 11.20
CA GLY A 708 14.85 1.83 11.39
C GLY A 708 13.65 1.57 10.45
N TRP A 709 13.29 2.47 9.55
CA TRP A 709 12.08 2.36 8.71
C TRP A 709 12.05 1.09 7.87
N LYS A 710 13.22 0.64 7.37
CA LYS A 710 13.36 -0.60 6.61
C LYS A 710 12.89 -1.83 7.41
N ARG A 711 13.04 -1.78 8.75
CA ARG A 711 12.58 -2.82 9.67
C ARG A 711 11.16 -2.58 10.17
N SER A 712 10.83 -1.33 10.53
CA SER A 712 9.53 -0.98 11.13
C SER A 712 8.40 -0.95 10.11
N GLY A 713 8.71 -0.78 8.82
CA GLY A 713 7.73 -0.56 7.76
C GLY A 713 7.02 0.78 7.87
N CYS A 714 7.64 1.77 8.51
CA CYS A 714 7.09 3.11 8.70
C CYS A 714 8.13 4.17 8.28
N LYS A 715 7.92 4.79 7.12
CA LYS A 715 8.81 5.80 6.53
C LYS A 715 8.04 7.10 6.32
N TYR A 716 8.53 8.20 6.87
CA TYR A 716 7.93 9.53 6.71
C TYR A 716 9.02 10.58 6.44
N SER A 717 8.68 11.60 5.65
CA SER A 717 9.51 12.81 5.50
C SER A 717 9.72 13.53 6.83
N LEU A 718 8.73 13.46 7.73
CA LEU A 718 8.80 13.99 9.07
C LEU A 718 9.30 12.90 10.04
N PRO A 719 10.35 13.19 10.84
CA PRO A 719 10.87 12.22 11.80
C PRO A 719 9.85 11.92 12.90
N GLN A 720 10.06 10.82 13.63
CA GLN A 720 9.32 10.60 14.86
C GLN A 720 9.76 11.61 15.92
N ILE A 721 8.84 12.48 16.34
CA ILE A 721 9.12 13.55 17.30
C ILE A 721 8.53 13.27 18.69
N ARG A 722 7.72 12.21 18.84
CA ARG A 722 7.15 11.74 20.10
C ARG A 722 6.57 10.34 19.97
N HIS A 723 6.33 9.67 21.11
CA HIS A 723 5.55 8.44 21.15
C HIS A 723 4.05 8.74 21.09
N ARG A 724 3.26 7.81 20.55
CA ARG A 724 1.80 7.89 20.57
C ARG A 724 1.33 7.82 22.04
N PRO A 725 0.60 8.83 22.55
CA PRO A 725 0.05 8.78 23.90
C PRO A 725 -0.88 7.58 24.12
N GLN A 726 -1.05 7.21 25.39
CA GLN A 726 -1.96 6.13 25.80
C GLN A 726 -3.20 6.71 26.50
N TYR A 727 -4.38 6.16 26.21
CA TYR A 727 -5.66 6.62 26.75
C TYR A 727 -6.39 5.49 27.50
N PRO A 728 -5.99 5.15 28.74
CA PRO A 728 -6.52 4.00 29.48
C PRO A 728 -8.03 4.08 29.74
N ASN A 729 -8.58 5.28 29.87
CA ASN A 729 -10.02 5.50 30.12
C ASN A 729 -10.88 5.54 28.86
N MET A 730 -10.32 5.21 27.69
CA MET A 730 -11.06 5.09 26.44
C MET A 730 -11.05 3.62 25.96
N PRO A 731 -12.11 2.84 26.23
CA PRO A 731 -12.15 1.42 25.88
C PRO A 731 -11.86 1.11 24.40
N SER A 732 -12.19 2.01 23.46
CA SER A 732 -11.89 1.84 22.04
C SER A 732 -10.41 1.95 21.68
N ASP A 733 -9.57 2.46 22.60
CA ASP A 733 -8.11 2.48 22.46
C ASP A 733 -7.47 1.16 22.93
N ILE A 734 -8.26 0.33 23.61
CA ILE A 734 -7.86 -0.94 24.21
C ILE A 734 -8.49 -2.11 23.45
N SER A 735 -9.70 -1.95 22.90
CA SER A 735 -10.40 -2.97 22.11
C SER A 735 -10.11 -2.84 20.61
N LYS A 736 -10.04 -3.99 19.90
CA LYS A 736 -10.20 -4.01 18.43
C LYS A 736 -11.44 -3.21 18.06
N GLU A 737 -11.33 -2.34 17.05
CA GLU A 737 -12.45 -1.49 16.63
C GLU A 737 -13.66 -2.42 16.36
N PRO A 738 -14.76 -2.31 17.13
CA PRO A 738 -15.88 -3.21 16.96
C PRO A 738 -16.52 -2.98 15.60
N ASN A 739 -16.93 -4.08 14.95
CA ASN A 739 -17.62 -4.05 13.66
C ASN A 739 -18.82 -3.10 13.66
N GLU A 740 -19.49 -2.90 14.80
CA GLU A 740 -20.63 -2.02 14.92
C GLU A 740 -20.43 -0.99 16.03
N ARG A 741 -20.28 0.28 15.64
CA ARG A 741 -20.66 1.41 16.51
C ARG A 741 -21.42 2.44 15.70
N GLY A 742 -22.73 2.43 15.89
CA GLY A 742 -23.71 3.53 16.05
C GLY A 742 -23.42 4.97 15.58
N GLY A 743 -22.46 5.21 14.69
CA GLY A 743 -22.34 6.45 13.93
C GLY A 743 -23.28 6.39 12.73
N LEU A 744 -23.72 7.55 12.25
CA LEU A 744 -24.58 7.66 11.07
C LEU A 744 -23.94 7.04 9.80
N CYS A 745 -22.60 6.89 9.77
CA CYS A 745 -21.84 6.27 8.68
C CYS A 745 -21.61 4.76 8.92
N ASN A 746 -22.17 3.93 8.03
CA ASN A 746 -22.08 2.46 8.05
C ASN A 746 -21.07 1.93 6.99
N LYS A 747 -20.00 2.66 6.66
CA LYS A 747 -18.98 2.14 5.73
C LYS A 747 -18.17 1.06 6.47
N PHE A 748 -18.55 -0.21 6.30
CA PHE A 748 -17.86 -1.35 6.89
C PHE A 748 -16.68 -1.78 6.02
N TYR A 749 -15.51 -1.93 6.63
CA TYR A 749 -14.36 -2.66 6.06
C TYR A 749 -14.43 -4.12 6.54
N SER A 750 -15.29 -4.94 5.93
CA SER A 750 -15.42 -6.36 6.32
C SER A 750 -14.63 -7.34 5.45
N THR A 751 -13.84 -6.89 4.46
CA THR A 751 -13.25 -7.81 3.47
C THR A 751 -11.80 -8.24 3.75
N TYR A 752 -11.17 -7.72 4.79
CA TYR A 752 -9.72 -7.90 5.02
C TYR A 752 -9.38 -9.07 5.95
N GLY A 753 -10.26 -9.36 6.93
CA GLY A 753 -10.07 -10.46 7.86
C GLY A 753 -10.13 -11.85 7.19
N GLU A 754 -10.92 -11.97 6.12
CA GLU A 754 -11.23 -13.26 5.47
C GLU A 754 -10.07 -13.83 4.63
N ARG A 755 -9.02 -13.04 4.34
CA ARG A 755 -7.94 -13.45 3.39
C ARG A 755 -6.55 -13.66 4.00
N LYS A 756 -6.37 -13.65 5.32
CA LYS A 756 -5.05 -13.87 6.01
C LYS A 756 -3.92 -12.94 5.52
N LEU A 757 -4.28 -11.73 5.07
CA LEU A 757 -3.40 -10.69 4.51
C LEU A 757 -3.24 -9.52 5.50
N THR A 758 -2.10 -8.84 5.53
CA THR A 758 -1.91 -7.58 6.31
C THR A 758 -3.01 -6.56 6.02
N GLY A 759 -3.20 -5.60 6.92
CA GLY A 759 -4.18 -4.51 6.77
C GLY A 759 -3.91 -3.57 5.58
N GLY A 760 -2.75 -3.71 4.93
CA GLY A 760 -2.35 -2.94 3.76
C GLY A 760 -1.32 -1.87 4.11
N ILE A 761 -1.38 -0.75 3.39
CA ILE A 761 -0.50 0.40 3.57
C ILE A 761 -1.38 1.63 3.74
N MET A 762 -1.08 2.45 4.75
CA MET A 762 -1.64 3.78 4.91
C MET A 762 -0.62 4.80 4.43
N ALA A 763 -1.01 5.68 3.51
CA ALA A 763 -0.13 6.68 2.92
C ALA A 763 -0.69 8.10 3.08
N ALA A 764 0.21 9.05 3.32
CA ALA A 764 -0.07 10.47 3.44
C ALA A 764 0.35 11.20 2.16
N TRP A 765 -0.56 11.98 1.57
CA TRP A 765 -0.34 12.68 0.31
C TRP A 765 -0.62 14.18 0.46
N CYS A 766 0.06 15.03 -0.30
CA CYS A 766 -0.37 16.40 -0.48
C CYS A 766 -1.26 16.55 -1.73
N THR A 767 -1.83 17.75 -1.92
CA THR A 767 -2.65 18.07 -3.10
C THR A 767 -1.90 17.93 -4.44
N HIS A 768 -0.56 17.95 -4.46
CA HIS A 768 0.25 17.75 -5.66
C HIS A 768 0.57 16.27 -5.93
N SER A 769 -0.06 15.35 -5.19
CA SER A 769 0.15 13.90 -5.28
C SER A 769 1.58 13.44 -4.92
N VAL A 770 2.30 14.23 -4.13
CA VAL A 770 3.57 13.80 -3.49
C VAL A 770 3.24 13.13 -2.17
N CYS A 771 3.79 11.95 -1.94
CA CYS A 771 3.67 11.18 -0.72
C CYS A 771 4.63 11.71 0.35
N TYR A 772 4.10 12.09 1.50
CA TYR A 772 4.86 12.54 2.67
C TYR A 772 5.29 11.40 3.59
N GLY A 773 4.74 10.21 3.40
CA GLY A 773 5.08 9.04 4.19
C GLY A 773 4.05 7.94 4.06
N PHE A 774 4.46 6.75 4.47
CA PHE A 774 3.61 5.57 4.50
C PHE A 774 3.96 4.68 5.69
N HIS A 775 3.03 3.82 6.05
CA HIS A 775 3.31 2.72 6.96
C HIS A 775 2.47 1.49 6.64
N PHE A 776 3.03 0.31 6.93
CA PHE A 776 2.32 -0.95 6.86
C PHE A 776 1.37 -1.13 8.05
N ILE A 777 0.18 -1.61 7.76
CA ILE A 777 -0.88 -1.87 8.74
C ILE A 777 -0.87 -3.38 9.06
N PRO A 778 -0.55 -3.81 10.30
CA PRO A 778 -0.44 -5.23 10.60
C PRO A 778 -1.77 -6.00 10.54
N GLU A 779 -2.83 -5.42 11.12
CA GLU A 779 -4.12 -6.11 11.30
C GLU A 779 -5.23 -5.57 10.42
N SER A 780 -5.65 -4.33 10.68
CA SER A 780 -6.80 -3.70 10.04
C SER A 780 -6.60 -2.19 10.04
N GLU A 781 -6.91 -1.57 8.90
CA GLU A 781 -6.97 -0.12 8.78
C GLU A 781 -8.01 0.47 9.74
N GLY A 782 -7.69 1.60 10.36
CA GLY A 782 -8.67 2.39 11.05
C GLY A 782 -8.21 3.82 11.33
N ARG A 783 -9.05 4.54 12.06
CA ARG A 783 -8.81 5.94 12.49
C ARG A 783 -7.50 6.09 13.25
N ASN A 784 -7.11 5.05 13.97
CA ASN A 784 -5.90 5.04 14.77
C ASN A 784 -4.64 5.19 13.91
N ASP A 785 -4.62 4.67 12.69
CA ASP A 785 -3.46 4.76 11.79
C ASP A 785 -3.17 6.21 11.41
N VAL A 786 -4.20 6.92 10.94
CA VAL A 786 -4.10 8.35 10.59
C VAL A 786 -3.81 9.21 11.83
N PHE A 787 -4.55 8.99 12.92
CA PHE A 787 -4.34 9.74 14.17
C PHE A 787 -2.92 9.58 14.71
N SER A 788 -2.42 8.34 14.77
CA SER A 788 -1.12 8.05 15.37
C SER A 788 0.02 8.58 14.51
N ALA A 789 -0.09 8.49 13.19
CA ALA A 789 0.88 9.11 12.29
C ALA A 789 0.93 10.62 12.47
N LEU A 790 -0.23 11.30 12.51
CA LEU A 790 -0.30 12.75 12.74
C LEU A 790 0.34 13.13 14.09
N ILE A 791 -0.02 12.47 15.18
CA ILE A 791 0.47 12.83 16.52
C ILE A 791 1.97 12.57 16.71
N THR A 792 2.49 11.50 16.11
CA THR A 792 3.90 11.10 16.31
C THR A 792 4.87 11.82 15.39
N ARG A 793 4.39 12.35 14.24
CA ARG A 793 5.25 12.94 13.19
C ARG A 793 5.03 14.44 13.00
N TRP A 794 3.82 14.97 13.16
CA TRP A 794 3.54 16.40 12.93
C TRP A 794 3.78 17.25 14.18
N PRO A 795 4.62 18.30 14.11
CA PRO A 795 4.77 19.25 15.22
C PRO A 795 3.45 19.96 15.56
N LYS A 796 2.70 20.33 14.53
CA LYS A 796 1.35 20.92 14.58
C LYS A 796 0.44 20.16 13.62
N ALA A 797 -0.82 19.91 14.03
CA ALA A 797 -1.79 19.28 13.15
C ALA A 797 -1.98 20.07 11.83
N PRO A 798 -2.15 19.39 10.69
CA PRO A 798 -2.55 20.04 9.44
C PRO A 798 -3.83 20.85 9.61
N LYS A 799 -3.95 21.94 8.83
CA LYS A 799 -5.15 22.76 8.77
C LYS A 799 -6.32 21.98 8.18
N TYR A 800 -6.05 21.17 7.14
CA TYR A 800 -7.03 20.31 6.50
C TYR A 800 -6.54 18.86 6.49
N VAL A 801 -7.37 17.96 7.00
CA VAL A 801 -7.15 16.51 6.91
C VAL A 801 -8.26 15.93 6.05
N ILE A 802 -7.91 15.45 4.86
CA ILE A 802 -8.86 14.84 3.93
C ILE A 802 -8.73 13.31 4.02
N TYR A 803 -9.83 12.62 4.29
CA TYR A 803 -9.86 11.17 4.43
C TYR A 803 -11.28 10.66 4.18
N ASP A 804 -11.45 9.50 3.56
CA ASP A 804 -12.76 8.91 3.29
C ASP A 804 -13.60 8.73 4.59
N PHE A 805 -12.93 8.39 5.69
CA PHE A 805 -13.54 8.17 6.99
C PHE A 805 -13.34 9.37 7.94
N ALA A 806 -13.11 10.56 7.39
CA ALA A 806 -12.93 11.81 8.15
C ALA A 806 -14.06 12.08 9.17
N CYS A 807 -15.30 11.72 8.83
CA CYS A 807 -16.46 11.89 9.72
C CYS A 807 -16.35 11.14 11.06
N GLN A 808 -15.62 10.03 11.07
CA GLN A 808 -15.36 9.25 12.28
C GLN A 808 -13.96 9.50 12.85
N LEU A 809 -13.00 9.93 12.03
CA LEU A 809 -11.67 10.36 12.46
C LEU A 809 -11.74 11.63 13.31
N ALA A 810 -12.52 12.64 12.90
CA ALA A 810 -12.59 13.92 13.62
C ALA A 810 -13.00 13.79 15.10
N PRO A 811 -14.11 13.10 15.46
CA PRO A 811 -14.44 12.88 16.87
C PRO A 811 -13.41 12.00 17.59
N TYR A 812 -12.75 11.07 16.89
CA TYR A 812 -11.69 10.23 17.46
C TYR A 812 -10.47 11.06 17.87
N CYS A 813 -10.02 11.96 16.98
CA CYS A 813 -8.91 12.88 17.20
C CYS A 813 -9.21 13.87 18.34
N ARG A 814 -10.35 14.55 18.30
CA ARG A 814 -10.71 15.59 19.28
C ARG A 814 -11.00 15.06 20.68
N ALA A 815 -11.50 13.83 20.81
CA ALA A 815 -11.68 13.21 22.11
C ALA A 815 -10.33 12.96 22.82
N ARG A 816 -9.29 12.65 22.05
CA ARG A 816 -7.95 12.30 22.56
C ARG A 816 -7.07 13.51 22.76
N GLU A 817 -6.90 14.31 21.72
CA GLU A 817 -5.98 15.45 21.68
C GLU A 817 -6.70 16.72 21.19
N PRO A 818 -7.66 17.26 21.98
CA PRO A 818 -8.49 18.39 21.56
C PRO A 818 -7.68 19.64 21.25
N GLU A 819 -6.61 19.93 22.00
CA GLU A 819 -5.74 21.08 21.77
C GLU A 819 -4.99 20.97 20.45
N PHE A 820 -4.37 19.82 20.18
CA PHE A 820 -3.59 19.60 18.96
C PHE A 820 -4.44 19.74 17.69
N PHE A 821 -5.69 19.27 17.72
CA PHE A 821 -6.63 19.30 16.59
C PHE A 821 -7.62 20.47 16.62
N ALA A 822 -7.46 21.45 17.52
CA ALA A 822 -8.40 22.57 17.68
C ALA A 822 -8.47 23.47 16.44
N ASP A 823 -7.40 23.50 15.65
CA ASP A 823 -7.29 24.29 14.41
C ASP A 823 -7.59 23.47 13.14
N THR A 824 -7.85 22.16 13.27
CA THR A 824 -7.96 21.24 12.13
C THR A 824 -9.41 21.08 11.65
N THR A 825 -9.61 21.18 10.34
CA THR A 825 -10.85 20.81 9.65
C THR A 825 -10.68 19.45 8.98
N PHE A 826 -11.52 18.49 9.36
CA PHE A 826 -11.54 17.16 8.76
C PHE A 826 -12.57 17.11 7.63
N LEU A 827 -12.19 16.64 6.45
CA LEU A 827 -13.03 16.63 5.27
C LEU A 827 -12.98 15.26 4.58
N ILE A 828 -14.10 14.87 3.98
CA ILE A 828 -14.26 13.68 3.15
C ILE A 828 -13.92 14.09 1.72
N ASP A 829 -13.15 13.24 1.06
CA ASP A 829 -12.85 13.35 -0.36
C ASP A 829 -14.14 13.32 -1.22
N ASP A 830 -14.18 14.18 -2.24
CA ASP A 830 -15.36 14.37 -3.09
C ASP A 830 -15.78 13.10 -3.83
N PHE A 831 -14.84 12.22 -4.21
CA PHE A 831 -15.16 10.93 -4.84
C PHE A 831 -15.96 10.02 -3.93
N HIS A 832 -15.65 10.06 -2.63
CA HIS A 832 -16.26 9.20 -1.63
C HIS A 832 -17.55 9.80 -1.04
N ALA A 833 -17.78 11.10 -1.18
CA ALA A 833 -18.92 11.81 -0.58
C ALA A 833 -20.30 11.20 -0.89
N LEU A 834 -20.49 10.59 -2.07
CA LEU A 834 -21.74 9.91 -2.43
C LEU A 834 -22.09 8.72 -1.51
N GLY A 835 -21.09 8.05 -0.93
CA GLY A 835 -21.27 6.97 0.04
C GLY A 835 -21.68 7.45 1.43
N HIS A 836 -21.63 8.76 1.70
CA HIS A 836 -21.84 9.35 3.02
C HIS A 836 -23.23 10.01 3.16
N THR A 837 -24.28 9.30 2.79
CA THR A 837 -25.66 9.83 2.74
C THR A 837 -26.24 10.30 4.08
N ARG A 838 -25.69 9.80 5.21
CA ARG A 838 -26.14 10.17 6.56
C ARG A 838 -25.13 11.06 7.31
N CYS A 839 -23.99 11.38 6.70
CA CYS A 839 -22.99 12.23 7.33
C CYS A 839 -23.37 13.70 7.17
N SER A 840 -23.05 14.51 8.17
CA SER A 840 -23.23 15.95 8.10
C SER A 840 -22.41 16.60 6.99
N THR A 841 -22.98 17.62 6.35
CA THR A 841 -22.32 18.35 5.26
C THR A 841 -21.08 19.13 5.72
N ALA A 842 -20.91 19.31 7.02
CA ALA A 842 -19.71 19.85 7.66
C ALA A 842 -18.44 18.99 7.50
N PHE A 843 -18.57 17.79 6.92
CA PHE A 843 -17.43 16.98 6.51
C PHE A 843 -17.16 17.00 5.01
N PHE A 844 -18.01 17.58 4.15
CA PHE A 844 -17.78 17.49 2.71
C PHE A 844 -16.89 18.62 2.21
N LEU A 845 -15.78 18.28 1.54
CA LEU A 845 -14.89 19.26 0.92
C LEU A 845 -15.68 20.20 -0.01
N ARG A 846 -16.57 19.65 -0.85
CA ARG A 846 -17.48 20.43 -1.70
C ARG A 846 -18.30 21.50 -0.98
N THR A 847 -18.71 21.28 0.27
CA THR A 847 -19.47 22.28 1.04
C THR A 847 -18.61 23.50 1.33
N TYR A 848 -17.35 23.29 1.75
CA TYR A 848 -16.43 24.39 2.03
C TYR A 848 -15.88 25.02 0.76
N ALA A 849 -15.73 24.27 -0.34
CA ALA A 849 -15.31 24.82 -1.64
C ALA A 849 -16.31 25.85 -2.20
N GLN A 850 -17.59 25.80 -1.81
CA GLN A 850 -18.61 26.77 -2.22
C GLN A 850 -18.38 28.16 -1.61
N THR A 851 -17.77 28.23 -0.43
CA THR A 851 -17.52 29.49 0.30
C THR A 851 -16.05 29.86 0.32
N GLN A 852 -15.14 28.90 0.14
CA GLN A 852 -13.70 29.06 0.10
C GLN A 852 -13.15 28.49 -1.21
N PRO A 853 -13.04 29.30 -2.28
CA PRO A 853 -12.59 28.83 -3.59
C PRO A 853 -11.22 28.14 -3.58
N VAL A 854 -10.34 28.46 -2.63
CA VAL A 854 -9.04 27.81 -2.46
C VAL A 854 -9.17 26.31 -2.17
N LEU A 855 -10.21 25.89 -1.45
CA LEU A 855 -10.46 24.47 -1.15
C LEU A 855 -10.98 23.70 -2.37
N GLY A 856 -11.66 24.40 -3.29
CA GLY A 856 -12.04 23.82 -4.58
C GLY A 856 -10.86 23.55 -5.52
N ARG A 857 -9.65 24.06 -5.21
CA ARG A 857 -8.41 23.76 -5.94
C ARG A 857 -7.65 22.57 -5.35
N ILE A 858 -8.07 22.05 -4.19
CA ILE A 858 -7.46 20.86 -3.62
C ILE A 858 -7.80 19.66 -4.51
N ASN A 859 -6.78 18.96 -4.96
CA ASN A 859 -6.91 17.69 -5.65
C ASN A 859 -7.19 16.60 -4.61
N SER A 860 -8.46 16.45 -4.23
CA SER A 860 -8.87 15.45 -3.24
C SER A 860 -8.62 14.01 -3.71
N SER A 861 -8.49 13.80 -5.03
CA SER A 861 -8.13 12.52 -5.66
C SER A 861 -6.65 12.18 -5.59
N ALA A 862 -5.81 13.00 -4.95
CA ALA A 862 -4.37 12.75 -4.91
C ALA A 862 -4.03 11.38 -4.31
N ALA A 863 -4.74 10.99 -3.25
CA ALA A 863 -4.53 9.69 -2.60
C ALA A 863 -5.04 8.54 -3.47
N GLU A 864 -6.22 8.65 -4.09
CA GLU A 864 -6.73 7.67 -5.07
C GLU A 864 -5.78 7.48 -6.26
N CYS A 865 -5.21 8.58 -6.78
CA CYS A 865 -4.21 8.52 -7.84
C CYS A 865 -2.93 7.79 -7.40
N GLY A 866 -2.43 8.11 -6.20
CA GLY A 866 -1.28 7.45 -5.59
C GLY A 866 -1.52 5.96 -5.36
N ASN A 867 -2.71 5.61 -4.87
CA ASN A 867 -3.16 4.25 -4.65
C ASN A 867 -3.33 3.49 -5.97
N GLY A 868 -3.87 4.13 -7.02
CA GLY A 868 -3.88 3.60 -8.37
C GLY A 868 -2.47 3.26 -8.88
N GLY A 869 -1.49 4.12 -8.58
CA GLY A 869 -0.08 3.84 -8.82
C GLY A 869 0.42 2.63 -8.04
N LEU A 870 0.28 2.65 -6.72
CA LEU A 870 0.74 1.57 -5.85
C LEU A 870 0.05 0.22 -6.15
N SER A 871 -1.14 0.22 -6.73
CA SER A 871 -1.83 -1.01 -7.14
C SER A 871 -1.01 -1.85 -8.14
N LYS A 872 -0.11 -1.22 -8.92
CA LYS A 872 0.79 -1.88 -9.87
C LYS A 872 1.79 -2.81 -9.20
N ILE A 873 2.21 -2.49 -7.98
CA ILE A 873 3.17 -3.31 -7.22
C ILE A 873 2.50 -4.37 -6.35
N ARG A 874 1.15 -4.40 -6.31
CA ARG A 874 0.37 -5.28 -5.42
C ARG A 874 0.73 -6.76 -5.58
N LYS A 875 0.84 -7.25 -6.83
CA LYS A 875 1.13 -8.67 -7.08
C LYS A 875 2.55 -9.02 -6.66
N SER A 876 3.54 -8.20 -7.00
CA SER A 876 4.93 -8.41 -6.57
C SER A 876 5.04 -8.45 -5.05
N LEU A 877 4.38 -7.52 -4.33
CA LEU A 877 4.40 -7.47 -2.87
C LEU A 877 3.83 -8.73 -2.21
N ARG A 878 2.80 -9.36 -2.79
CA ARG A 878 2.19 -10.60 -2.24
C ARG A 878 3.18 -11.76 -2.15
N TYR A 879 4.25 -11.73 -2.95
CA TYR A 879 5.26 -12.77 -3.03
C TYR A 879 6.57 -12.39 -2.32
N MET A 880 6.60 -11.25 -1.62
CA MET A 880 7.78 -10.77 -0.89
C MET A 880 7.62 -10.98 0.61
N GLY A 881 8.72 -11.33 1.28
CA GLY A 881 8.82 -11.19 2.73
C GLY A 881 8.84 -9.70 3.14
N GLN A 882 8.59 -9.42 4.42
CA GLN A 882 8.42 -8.08 4.96
C GLN A 882 9.50 -7.07 4.52
N ASP A 883 10.78 -7.38 4.73
CA ASP A 883 11.86 -6.40 4.49
C ASP A 883 11.93 -6.00 3.00
N ARG A 884 11.77 -6.98 2.10
CA ARG A 884 11.72 -6.74 0.66
C ARG A 884 10.47 -5.98 0.25
N ALA A 885 9.32 -6.28 0.86
CA ALA A 885 8.08 -5.55 0.61
C ALA A 885 8.22 -4.07 1.00
N ILE A 886 8.85 -3.79 2.15
CA ILE A 886 9.12 -2.43 2.63
C ILE A 886 10.05 -1.67 1.67
N SER A 887 11.19 -2.27 1.30
CA SER A 887 12.12 -1.64 0.35
C SER A 887 11.47 -1.42 -1.02
N TYR A 888 10.74 -2.41 -1.55
CA TYR A 888 10.07 -2.31 -2.85
C TYR A 888 9.01 -1.21 -2.89
N THR A 889 8.20 -1.08 -1.83
CA THR A 889 7.24 0.03 -1.69
C THR A 889 7.95 1.38 -1.59
N SER A 890 9.04 1.47 -0.82
CA SER A 890 9.80 2.71 -0.70
C SER A 890 10.34 3.18 -2.04
N VAL A 891 11.00 2.30 -2.79
CA VAL A 891 11.57 2.64 -4.11
C VAL A 891 10.45 3.10 -5.06
N PHE A 892 9.31 2.43 -5.07
CA PHE A 892 8.15 2.84 -5.86
C PHE A 892 7.68 4.26 -5.51
N ILE A 893 7.50 4.56 -4.22
CA ILE A 893 7.04 5.88 -3.75
C ILE A 893 8.07 6.96 -4.04
N SER A 894 9.35 6.65 -3.87
CA SER A 894 10.46 7.55 -4.17
C SER A 894 10.46 7.97 -5.64
N ILE A 895 10.37 7.01 -6.55
CA ILE A 895 10.26 7.27 -7.99
C ILE A 895 8.97 8.02 -8.32
N TRP A 896 7.84 7.61 -7.76
CA TRP A 896 6.56 8.30 -7.94
C TRP A 896 6.68 9.78 -7.59
N ASN A 897 7.23 10.08 -6.42
CA ASN A 897 7.38 11.44 -5.95
C ASN A 897 8.32 12.24 -6.85
N ARG A 898 9.47 11.67 -7.22
CA ARG A 898 10.43 12.32 -8.12
C ARG A 898 9.79 12.69 -9.45
N LEU A 899 9.06 11.76 -10.07
CA LEU A 899 8.30 12.01 -11.29
C LEU A 899 7.19 13.05 -11.13
N LYS A 900 6.59 13.17 -9.95
CA LYS A 900 5.63 14.24 -9.66
C LYS A 900 6.32 15.58 -9.52
N ILE A 901 7.43 15.64 -8.80
CA ILE A 901 8.22 16.85 -8.58
C ILE A 901 8.76 17.40 -9.90
N LEU A 902 9.28 16.55 -10.79
CA LEU A 902 9.78 16.94 -12.12
C LEU A 902 8.72 17.53 -13.05
N ARG A 903 7.43 17.30 -12.76
CA ARG A 903 6.30 17.81 -13.55
C ARG A 903 5.67 19.08 -12.96
N MET A 904 6.16 19.54 -11.81
CA MET A 904 5.75 20.80 -11.17
C MET A 904 6.54 21.96 -11.75
#